data_AF-A0A8I0ZZG6-F1
#
_entry.id   AF-A0A8I0ZZG6-F1
#
_cell.length_a   1.000
_cell.length_b   1.000
_cell.length_c   1.000
_cell.angle_alpha   90.00
_cell.angle_beta   90.00
_cell.angle_gamma   90.00
#
_symmetry.space_group_name_H-M   'P 1'
#
loop_
_entity.id
_entity.type
_entity.pdbx_description
1 polymer ?
#
loop_
_entity_poly.entity_id
_entity_poly.type
_entity_poly.pdbx_seq_one_letter_code
_entity_poly.pdbx_strand_id
1 'polypeptide(L)'
;MGSRTVSGYAAAVLDDPLSIIHAAVQRADPTLAASVLSAALAEAAPSITVKRRLAQALFENPELLTDRQPLGPPAMDRLIKALQGHGSTGIELPLCGVCHRDVDLTNRQGPLRICGSCYTRERKRIESCTSCGESTLTRYRDWEGRPLCAACERRISEVDQLNRLVNQITIINADVDTGLLREIVERELPKAGNQRRIADELAEHPLRLTTEAAHATAATTGLLRALVNAAIGGFVMPPCPFCNRAVELTTVRERLRSCRRCYEQHHAHICAGCGAARPAASRNASGAPICRSCHNHQPENQDTCPGCGERARLYRLAGQQPRCRRCQRSPITICAFCGKLKECYFADTSTPRCEPCSSKLLRREPCSVCNQIRIVRTRTADGAPVCNNCGLPKALCHSCHRVMTVRAWLPDGPRCKACYRRHPDSFKPCRQCGKLEHLHHFGLCRGCACIAQLRTALGDDTNIIPRLQPVYDALARSSLESTLTYLEGGGSQLLGQLRETGRPVTHQLLDEYRNLPHTRPLRDALVCAGALAPRDEILHTLEEQLHRFLADIDDEEDRKLLRNYATWRLLHKLRTKARRPLTRPQATYALLQLSIAADLLEYLRRHGRQPEEADQHDLDRWQMSNTQAHRARDFFQWATARRHFRRGLLLAPRPRHHGSGAMTDDERWKHARRLLHDTSIDRCDRFAGLLLLLFAQPSRRIVTLRTDAITQRIDNRAVSLALGTEPVVLPTLIGRLALDLVVNRYRGRAALAQTSDHDWLFPGVRAGSPMSSQNLNIRFNRVGISAQPARTAALMDLAAQMPAAVLAALLGIEATTAQGWVTEVGQNGAYAADIARRHRPPSEQANP
;
A
#
# COMPACT_ATOMS: atom_id res chain seq x y z
N MET A 1 -48.46 13.95 27.45
CA MET A 1 -48.27 12.57 26.93
C MET A 1 -47.46 12.66 25.63
N GLY A 2 -46.14 12.63 25.73
CA GLY A 2 -45.24 13.02 24.63
C GLY A 2 -44.39 11.85 24.12
N SER A 3 -44.36 11.70 22.79
CA SER A 3 -43.50 10.86 21.97
C SER A 3 -42.14 10.49 22.61
N ARG A 4 -42.08 9.32 23.27
CA ARG A 4 -40.80 8.67 23.60
C ARG A 4 -40.35 7.89 22.37
N THR A 5 -39.30 8.38 21.71
CA THR A 5 -38.65 7.63 20.62
C THR A 5 -37.88 6.43 21.17
N VAL A 6 -37.49 5.51 20.28
CA VAL A 6 -36.89 4.18 20.56
C VAL A 6 -35.68 4.19 21.50
N SER A 7 -35.03 5.34 21.75
CA SER A 7 -33.90 5.46 22.70
C SER A 7 -34.25 5.99 24.10
N GLY A 8 -35.50 6.41 24.34
CA GLY A 8 -35.92 7.02 25.61
C GLY A 8 -35.57 8.50 25.77
N TYR A 9 -34.95 9.12 24.76
CA TYR A 9 -34.72 10.58 24.71
C TYR A 9 -35.82 11.29 23.90
N ALA A 10 -36.13 12.53 24.27
CA ALA A 10 -36.99 13.42 23.50
C ALA A 10 -36.28 13.85 22.19
N ALA A 11 -37.04 14.02 21.10
CA ALA A 11 -36.47 14.42 19.80
C ALA A 11 -35.69 15.74 19.88
N ALA A 12 -36.24 16.74 20.59
CA ALA A 12 -35.57 18.02 20.84
C ALA A 12 -34.21 17.87 21.54
N VAL A 13 -34.04 16.87 22.42
CA VAL A 13 -32.77 16.58 23.11
C VAL A 13 -31.74 15.97 22.16
N LEU A 14 -32.18 15.22 21.16
CA LEU A 14 -31.29 14.64 20.16
C LEU A 14 -30.82 15.69 19.15
N ASP A 15 -31.69 16.63 18.79
CA ASP A 15 -31.43 17.68 17.81
C ASP A 15 -30.56 18.81 18.38
N ASP A 16 -30.97 19.41 19.51
CA ASP A 16 -30.20 20.48 20.16
C ASP A 16 -30.25 20.39 21.70
N PRO A 17 -29.39 19.54 22.30
CA PRO A 17 -29.32 19.43 23.76
C PRO A 17 -28.79 20.70 24.42
N LEU A 18 -28.05 21.55 23.70
CA LEU A 18 -27.48 22.77 24.28
C LEU A 18 -28.58 23.80 24.53
N SER A 19 -29.47 24.02 23.56
CA SER A 19 -30.60 24.94 23.73
C SER A 19 -31.51 24.57 24.90
N ILE A 20 -31.74 23.29 25.15
CA ILE A 20 -32.54 22.83 26.31
C ILE A 20 -31.85 23.16 27.63
N ILE A 21 -30.54 22.88 27.74
CA ILE A 21 -29.77 23.20 28.94
C ILE A 21 -29.72 24.72 29.14
N HIS A 22 -29.53 25.48 28.05
CA HIS A 22 -29.51 26.94 28.07
C HIS A 22 -30.82 27.52 28.59
N ALA A 23 -31.96 27.04 28.09
CA ALA A 23 -33.27 27.47 28.53
C ALA A 23 -33.55 27.13 30.01
N ALA A 24 -33.09 25.96 30.49
CA ALA A 24 -33.25 25.58 31.89
C ALA A 24 -32.37 26.42 32.83
N VAL A 25 -31.10 26.66 32.47
CA VAL A 25 -30.19 27.50 33.28
C VAL A 25 -30.65 28.95 33.29
N GLN A 26 -31.05 29.51 32.13
CA GLN A 26 -31.57 30.88 32.06
C GLN A 26 -32.87 31.08 32.85
N ARG A 27 -33.68 30.02 32.99
CA ARG A 27 -34.88 30.05 33.86
C ARG A 27 -34.49 30.06 35.34
N ALA A 28 -33.49 29.27 35.72
CA ALA A 28 -33.03 29.16 37.11
C ALA A 28 -32.23 30.39 37.57
N ASP A 29 -31.44 30.99 36.68
CA ASP A 29 -30.65 32.19 36.96
C ASP A 29 -30.56 33.06 35.70
N PRO A 30 -31.48 34.03 35.54
CA PRO A 30 -31.50 34.93 34.38
C PRO A 30 -30.29 35.86 34.28
N THR A 31 -29.51 36.01 35.35
CA THR A 31 -28.39 36.95 35.42
C THR A 31 -27.09 36.41 34.80
N LEU A 32 -27.06 35.10 34.50
CA LEU A 32 -25.88 34.44 33.92
C LEU A 32 -25.70 34.74 32.42
N ALA A 33 -24.50 35.17 32.07
CA ALA A 33 -24.10 35.34 30.67
C ALA A 33 -23.97 33.99 29.92
N ALA A 34 -24.34 33.96 28.65
CA ALA A 34 -24.23 32.77 27.79
C ALA A 34 -22.79 32.23 27.64
N SER A 35 -21.79 33.12 27.75
CA SER A 35 -20.36 32.77 27.74
C SER A 35 -19.95 31.95 28.98
N VAL A 36 -20.47 32.32 30.16
CA VAL A 36 -20.25 31.62 31.42
C VAL A 36 -20.84 30.22 31.38
N LEU A 37 -22.07 30.08 30.88
CA LEU A 37 -22.70 28.77 30.70
C LEU A 37 -21.92 27.89 29.71
N SER A 38 -21.40 28.47 28.63
CA SER A 38 -20.59 27.73 27.66
C SER A 38 -19.29 27.21 28.29
N ALA A 39 -18.63 28.00 29.14
CA ALA A 39 -17.45 27.59 29.89
C ALA A 39 -17.75 26.48 30.91
N ALA A 40 -18.81 26.67 31.73
CA ALA A 40 -19.25 25.68 32.70
C ALA A 40 -19.64 24.34 32.04
N LEU A 41 -20.27 24.37 30.87
CA LEU A 41 -20.61 23.17 30.11
C LEU A 41 -19.38 22.47 29.51
N ALA A 42 -18.34 23.22 29.13
CA ALA A 42 -17.10 22.64 28.63
C ALA A 42 -16.37 21.84 29.72
N GLU A 43 -16.44 22.31 30.98
CA GLU A 43 -15.90 21.64 32.17
C GLU A 43 -16.77 20.45 32.61
N ALA A 44 -18.06 20.68 32.84
CA ALA A 44 -18.97 19.72 33.45
C ALA A 44 -19.41 18.60 32.49
N ALA A 45 -19.61 18.94 31.20
CA ALA A 45 -20.21 18.08 30.20
C ALA A 45 -19.38 18.01 28.89
N PRO A 46 -18.13 17.51 28.94
CA PRO A 46 -17.23 17.55 27.79
C PRO A 46 -17.66 16.69 26.60
N SER A 47 -18.61 15.77 26.76
CA SER A 47 -19.07 14.88 25.67
C SER A 47 -20.56 15.05 25.38
N ILE A 48 -20.95 14.84 24.12
CA ILE A 48 -22.33 14.96 23.65
C ILE A 48 -23.30 14.02 24.41
N THR A 49 -22.84 12.82 24.79
CA THR A 49 -23.64 11.87 25.58
C THR A 49 -23.96 12.41 26.98
N VAL A 50 -23.00 13.10 27.61
CA VAL A 50 -23.22 13.74 28.93
C VAL A 50 -24.15 14.94 28.79
N LYS A 51 -23.98 15.76 27.74
CA LYS A 51 -24.88 16.87 27.42
C LYS A 51 -26.31 16.41 27.18
N ARG A 52 -26.53 15.35 26.39
CA ARG A 52 -27.87 14.80 26.15
C ARG A 52 -28.51 14.23 27.42
N ARG A 53 -27.74 13.56 28.29
CA ARG A 53 -28.25 13.09 29.60
C ARG A 53 -28.70 14.25 30.50
N LEU A 54 -27.92 15.32 30.54
CA LEU A 54 -28.27 16.54 31.27
C LEU A 54 -29.53 17.18 30.67
N ALA A 55 -29.54 17.39 29.35
CA ALA A 55 -30.66 17.97 28.63
C ALA A 55 -31.94 17.14 28.82
N GLN A 56 -31.87 15.80 28.80
CA GLN A 56 -33.04 14.95 29.04
C GLN A 56 -33.57 15.10 30.47
N ALA A 57 -32.69 15.13 31.47
CA ALA A 57 -33.11 15.32 32.86
C ALA A 57 -33.79 16.67 33.06
N LEU A 58 -33.22 17.74 32.48
CA LEU A 58 -33.78 19.10 32.53
C LEU A 58 -35.02 19.27 31.65
N PHE A 59 -35.16 18.47 30.60
CA PHE A 59 -36.38 18.41 29.77
C PHE A 59 -37.53 17.75 30.53
N GLU A 60 -37.24 16.71 31.32
CA GLU A 60 -38.24 16.00 32.15
C GLU A 60 -38.61 16.77 33.42
N ASN A 61 -37.63 17.41 34.07
CA ASN A 61 -37.84 18.29 35.22
C ASN A 61 -36.86 19.48 35.18
N PRO A 62 -37.31 20.66 34.72
CA PRO A 62 -36.48 21.87 34.68
C PRO A 62 -36.06 22.38 36.07
N GLU A 63 -36.82 22.08 37.12
CA GLU A 63 -36.59 22.58 38.49
C GLU A 63 -35.44 21.84 39.21
N LEU A 64 -34.81 20.84 38.58
CA LEU A 64 -33.68 20.11 39.17
C LEU A 64 -32.44 20.98 39.49
N LEU A 65 -32.41 22.22 39.00
CA LEU A 65 -31.37 23.21 39.28
C LEU A 65 -31.65 24.04 40.54
N THR A 66 -32.89 24.03 41.03
CA THR A 66 -33.42 24.94 42.06
C THR A 66 -34.09 24.20 43.22
N ASP A 67 -34.78 23.09 42.97
CA ASP A 67 -35.60 22.35 43.94
C ASP A 67 -34.80 21.51 44.97
N ARG A 68 -33.47 21.47 44.80
CA ARG A 68 -32.50 20.68 45.58
C ARG A 68 -32.84 19.20 45.73
N GLN A 69 -33.69 18.63 44.87
CA GLN A 69 -34.08 17.23 45.00
C GLN A 69 -32.90 16.30 44.69
N PRO A 70 -32.78 15.15 45.39
CA PRO A 70 -31.73 14.15 45.18
C PRO A 70 -31.91 13.36 43.87
N LEU A 71 -32.29 14.01 42.78
CA LEU A 71 -32.64 13.40 41.50
C LEU A 71 -31.65 13.80 40.39
N GLY A 72 -31.90 13.30 39.18
CA GLY A 72 -31.09 13.59 37.99
C GLY A 72 -29.72 12.89 37.93
N PRO A 73 -28.92 13.15 36.89
CA PRO A 73 -27.62 12.49 36.68
C PRO A 73 -26.48 13.15 37.49
N PRO A 74 -25.41 12.41 37.84
CA PRO A 74 -24.22 12.97 38.51
C PRO A 74 -23.47 14.07 37.75
N ALA A 75 -23.80 14.26 36.47
CA ALA A 75 -23.29 15.39 35.71
C ALA A 75 -23.92 16.72 36.13
N MET A 76 -25.08 16.73 36.79
CA MET A 76 -25.73 17.95 37.28
C MET A 76 -24.89 18.62 38.35
N ASP A 77 -24.37 17.88 39.33
CA ASP A 77 -23.53 18.46 40.40
C ASP A 77 -22.30 19.17 39.84
N ARG A 78 -21.67 18.59 38.81
CA ARG A 78 -20.52 19.21 38.14
C ARG A 78 -20.92 20.49 37.41
N LEU A 79 -22.10 20.51 36.78
CA LEU A 79 -22.62 21.71 36.13
C LEU A 79 -22.97 22.79 37.15
N ILE A 80 -23.68 22.44 38.22
CA ILE A 80 -24.07 23.35 39.31
C ILE A 80 -22.82 23.95 39.97
N LYS A 81 -21.83 23.13 40.34
CA LYS A 81 -20.56 23.62 40.91
C LYS A 81 -19.81 24.57 39.97
N ALA A 82 -19.75 24.25 38.68
CA ALA A 82 -19.11 25.11 37.69
C ALA A 82 -19.87 26.45 37.56
N LEU A 83 -21.20 26.43 37.54
CA LEU A 83 -22.03 27.65 37.47
C LEU A 83 -21.90 28.51 38.74
N GLN A 84 -21.91 27.89 39.93
CA GLN A 84 -21.68 28.57 41.21
C GLN A 84 -20.26 29.16 41.29
N GLY A 85 -19.24 28.43 40.82
CA GLY A 85 -17.86 28.93 40.71
C GLY A 85 -17.72 30.14 39.77
N HIS A 86 -18.67 30.33 38.86
CA HIS A 86 -18.78 31.50 38.01
C HIS A 86 -19.82 32.54 38.49
N GLY A 87 -20.25 32.45 39.76
CA GLY A 87 -21.04 33.47 40.43
C GLY A 87 -22.56 33.29 40.36
N SER A 88 -23.07 32.14 39.91
CA SER A 88 -24.51 31.85 39.99
C SER A 88 -24.97 31.75 41.45
N THR A 89 -26.07 32.43 41.78
CA THR A 89 -26.67 32.41 43.13
C THR A 89 -28.06 31.78 43.16
N GLY A 90 -28.73 31.65 42.00
CA GLY A 90 -30.06 31.03 41.90
C GLY A 90 -30.04 29.50 41.73
N ILE A 91 -28.87 28.90 41.57
CA ILE A 91 -28.71 27.45 41.29
C ILE A 91 -28.07 26.77 42.51
N GLU A 92 -28.72 25.74 43.03
CA GLU A 92 -28.32 25.08 44.29
C GLU A 92 -28.01 23.59 44.11
N LEU A 93 -27.08 23.08 44.93
CA LEU A 93 -26.74 21.66 44.91
C LEU A 93 -27.86 20.80 45.52
N PRO A 94 -28.13 19.61 44.93
CA PRO A 94 -29.10 18.69 45.48
C PRO A 94 -28.65 18.17 46.85
N LEU A 95 -29.60 18.04 47.78
CA LEU A 95 -29.33 17.50 49.11
C LEU A 95 -29.27 15.96 49.07
N CYS A 96 -28.57 15.36 50.02
CA CYS A 96 -28.56 13.90 50.14
C CYS A 96 -29.97 13.35 50.41
N GLY A 97 -30.44 12.37 49.62
CA GLY A 97 -31.77 11.78 49.79
C GLY A 97 -31.99 10.97 51.06
N VAL A 98 -31.02 10.94 51.98
CA VAL A 98 -31.12 10.26 53.29
C VAL A 98 -30.81 11.20 54.44
N CYS A 99 -29.65 11.87 54.43
CA CYS A 99 -29.28 12.77 55.54
C CYS A 99 -29.59 14.25 55.27
N HIS A 100 -30.12 14.59 54.10
CA HIS A 100 -30.50 15.95 53.69
C HIS A 100 -29.38 17.00 53.82
N ARG A 101 -28.12 16.57 53.94
CA ARG A 101 -26.96 17.46 53.97
C ARG A 101 -26.52 17.81 52.55
N ASP A 102 -26.01 19.04 52.43
CA ASP A 102 -25.34 19.54 51.24
C ASP A 102 -23.90 18.99 51.20
N VAL A 103 -23.74 17.85 50.55
CA VAL A 103 -22.49 17.10 50.43
C VAL A 103 -22.46 16.36 49.11
N ASP A 104 -21.27 15.96 48.64
CA ASP A 104 -21.11 15.25 47.37
C ASP A 104 -21.90 13.93 47.30
N LEU A 105 -22.86 13.89 46.36
CA LEU A 105 -23.75 12.75 46.14
C LEU A 105 -23.14 11.75 45.15
N THR A 106 -22.19 10.97 45.68
CA THR A 106 -21.39 10.01 44.90
C THR A 106 -22.10 8.67 44.66
N ASN A 107 -23.23 8.39 45.32
CA ASN A 107 -23.90 7.09 45.29
C ASN A 107 -25.42 7.21 45.06
N ARG A 108 -26.11 6.07 44.87
CA ARG A 108 -27.57 6.01 44.68
C ARG A 108 -28.21 4.95 45.55
N GLN A 109 -29.43 5.22 46.01
CA GLN A 109 -30.32 4.28 46.70
C GLN A 109 -31.69 4.35 46.02
N GLY A 110 -32.00 3.34 45.21
CA GLY A 110 -33.16 3.39 44.32
C GLY A 110 -33.07 4.60 43.36
N PRO A 111 -34.12 5.45 43.25
CA PRO A 111 -34.08 6.64 42.41
C PRO A 111 -33.24 7.78 43.02
N LEU A 112 -33.07 7.80 44.35
CA LEU A 112 -32.45 8.88 45.11
C LEU A 112 -30.92 8.84 45.02
N ARG A 113 -30.31 10.02 44.97
CA ARG A 113 -28.87 10.23 45.09
C ARG A 113 -28.48 10.48 46.54
N ILE A 114 -27.45 9.80 46.99
CA ILE A 114 -27.01 9.80 48.39
C ILE A 114 -25.50 10.02 48.52
N CYS A 115 -25.08 10.55 49.65
CA CYS A 115 -23.68 10.80 49.92
C CYS A 115 -22.90 9.53 50.30
N GLY A 116 -21.58 9.57 50.15
CA GLY A 116 -20.69 8.44 50.44
C GLY A 116 -20.83 7.90 51.87
N SER A 117 -21.09 8.77 52.86
CA SER A 117 -21.29 8.35 54.24
C SER A 117 -22.61 7.60 54.44
N CYS A 118 -23.71 8.05 53.82
CA CYS A 118 -25.00 7.36 53.87
C CYS A 118 -24.92 6.01 53.17
N TYR A 119 -24.28 5.95 52.00
CA TYR A 119 -24.05 4.70 51.27
C TYR A 119 -23.18 3.73 52.08
N THR A 120 -22.12 4.23 52.73
CA THR A 120 -21.26 3.41 53.59
C THR A 120 -22.02 2.92 54.82
N ARG A 121 -22.88 3.74 55.41
CA ARG A 121 -23.72 3.38 56.57
C ARG A 121 -24.76 2.31 56.19
N GLU A 122 -25.38 2.43 55.02
CA GLU A 122 -26.28 1.42 54.46
C GLU A 122 -25.57 0.09 54.19
N ARG A 123 -24.33 0.13 53.68
CA ARG A 123 -23.52 -1.07 53.44
C ARG A 123 -22.92 -1.70 54.69
N LYS A 124 -22.65 -0.91 55.72
CA LYS A 124 -22.17 -1.39 57.02
C LYS A 124 -23.38 -1.89 57.81
N ARG A 125 -23.75 -3.13 57.57
CA ARG A 125 -24.73 -3.83 58.40
C ARG A 125 -24.12 -4.12 59.77
N ILE A 126 -24.93 -4.01 60.81
CA ILE A 126 -24.62 -4.62 62.10
C ILE A 126 -24.77 -6.11 61.87
N GLU A 127 -23.66 -6.83 61.91
CA GLU A 127 -23.60 -8.27 61.72
C GLU A 127 -22.76 -8.85 62.84
N SER A 128 -23.05 -10.10 63.23
CA SER A 128 -22.27 -10.80 64.24
C SER A 128 -20.87 -11.09 63.70
N CYS A 129 -19.84 -10.52 64.34
CA CYS A 129 -18.44 -10.73 63.96
C CYS A 129 -18.09 -12.22 64.02
N THR A 130 -17.54 -12.78 62.95
CA THR A 130 -17.22 -14.22 62.89
C THR A 130 -16.14 -14.65 63.88
N SER A 131 -15.30 -13.71 64.34
CA SER A 131 -14.21 -14.01 65.30
C SER A 131 -14.61 -13.87 66.76
N CYS A 132 -15.45 -12.89 67.12
CA CYS A 132 -15.80 -12.63 68.53
C CYS A 132 -17.30 -12.75 68.84
N GLY A 133 -18.15 -13.03 67.85
CA GLY A 133 -19.61 -13.14 67.99
C GLY A 133 -20.34 -11.80 68.15
N GLU A 134 -19.65 -10.74 68.55
CA GLU A 134 -20.24 -9.43 68.84
C GLU A 134 -20.97 -8.83 67.63
N SER A 135 -22.22 -8.39 67.84
CA SER A 135 -23.05 -7.78 66.79
C SER A 135 -22.71 -6.30 66.66
N THR A 136 -21.78 -6.00 65.77
CA THR A 136 -21.24 -4.65 65.61
C THR A 136 -21.04 -4.29 64.14
N LEU A 137 -20.58 -3.09 63.85
CA LEU A 137 -20.33 -2.64 62.48
C LEU A 137 -19.23 -3.47 61.84
N THR A 138 -19.57 -4.16 60.73
CA THR A 138 -18.59 -4.86 59.90
C THR A 138 -17.54 -3.87 59.37
N ARG A 139 -16.30 -4.01 59.85
CA ARG A 139 -15.17 -3.18 59.40
C ARG A 139 -14.51 -3.77 58.17
N TYR A 140 -14.37 -5.09 58.19
CA TYR A 140 -13.66 -5.87 57.21
C TYR A 140 -14.44 -7.16 56.93
N ARG A 141 -14.25 -7.76 55.76
CA ARG A 141 -14.76 -9.11 55.47
C ARG A 141 -13.59 -10.00 55.13
N ASP A 142 -13.58 -11.21 55.68
CA ASP A 142 -12.54 -12.19 55.39
C ASP A 142 -12.57 -12.64 53.93
N TRP A 143 -11.74 -13.62 53.58
CA TRP A 143 -11.58 -14.07 52.21
C TRP A 143 -12.84 -14.75 51.64
N GLU A 144 -13.69 -15.33 52.50
CA GLU A 144 -15.01 -15.90 52.14
C GLU A 144 -16.14 -14.87 52.14
N GLY A 145 -15.87 -13.66 52.64
CA GLY A 145 -16.85 -12.59 52.73
C GLY A 145 -17.61 -12.53 54.06
N ARG A 146 -17.18 -13.26 55.10
CA ARG A 146 -17.79 -13.22 56.44
C ARG A 146 -17.34 -11.96 57.20
N PRO A 147 -18.19 -11.38 58.07
CA PRO A 147 -17.95 -10.07 58.68
C PRO A 147 -16.97 -10.12 59.86
N LEU A 148 -16.07 -9.14 59.93
CA LEU A 148 -15.13 -8.93 61.04
C LEU A 148 -15.22 -7.50 61.58
N CYS A 149 -15.22 -7.38 62.90
CA CYS A 149 -15.19 -6.09 63.60
C CYS A 149 -13.78 -5.48 63.56
N ALA A 150 -13.70 -4.17 63.83
CA ALA A 150 -12.42 -3.44 63.81
C ALA A 150 -11.42 -3.89 64.90
N ALA A 151 -11.88 -4.50 65.99
CA ALA A 151 -11.00 -5.01 67.04
C ALA A 151 -10.37 -6.35 66.63
N CYS A 152 -11.18 -7.30 66.15
CA CYS A 152 -10.69 -8.58 65.63
C CYS A 152 -9.80 -8.39 64.39
N GLU A 153 -10.12 -7.44 63.50
CA GLU A 153 -9.27 -7.14 62.36
C GLU A 153 -7.88 -6.63 62.76
N ARG A 154 -7.79 -5.72 63.75
CA ARG A 154 -6.51 -5.25 64.29
C ARG A 154 -5.69 -6.38 64.90
N ARG A 155 -6.28 -7.17 65.80
CA ARG A 155 -5.60 -8.31 66.45
C ARG A 155 -5.00 -9.30 65.44
N ILE A 156 -5.72 -9.59 64.35
CA ILE A 156 -5.23 -10.50 63.31
C ILE A 156 -4.17 -9.83 62.42
N SER A 157 -4.23 -8.52 62.23
CA SER A 157 -3.26 -7.77 61.42
C SER A 157 -1.89 -7.59 62.11
N GLU A 158 -1.82 -7.75 63.44
CA GLU A 158 -0.58 -7.78 64.22
C GLU A 158 0.24 -9.06 64.02
N VAL A 159 -0.37 -10.11 63.42
CA VAL A 159 0.34 -11.33 63.02
C VAL A 159 1.13 -11.07 61.73
N ASP A 160 2.37 -11.55 61.68
CA ASP A 160 3.25 -11.40 60.51
C ASP A 160 2.74 -12.21 59.31
N GLN A 161 1.93 -11.56 58.48
CA GLN A 161 1.29 -12.17 57.30
C GLN A 161 2.29 -12.47 56.19
N LEU A 162 3.38 -11.73 56.11
CA LEU A 162 4.46 -11.98 55.15
C LEU A 162 5.12 -13.31 55.46
N ASN A 163 5.49 -13.53 56.72
CA ASN A 163 6.04 -14.81 57.17
C ASN A 163 5.07 -15.97 56.96
N ARG A 164 3.77 -15.78 57.23
CA ARG A 164 2.75 -16.81 56.96
C ARG A 164 2.72 -17.21 55.48
N LEU A 165 2.73 -16.24 54.57
CA LEU A 165 2.74 -16.49 53.13
C LEU A 165 4.03 -17.16 52.65
N VAL A 166 5.19 -16.65 53.08
CA VAL A 166 6.48 -17.23 52.71
C VAL A 166 6.53 -18.69 53.15
N ASN A 167 6.14 -18.99 54.40
CA ASN A 167 6.10 -20.37 54.89
C ASN A 167 5.16 -21.27 54.07
N GLN A 168 3.95 -20.79 53.74
CA GLN A 168 3.00 -21.55 52.91
C GLN A 168 3.53 -21.82 51.50
N ILE A 169 4.26 -20.88 50.89
CA ILE A 169 4.88 -21.04 49.57
C ILE A 169 6.06 -22.02 49.65
N THR A 170 6.89 -21.92 50.69
CA THR A 170 8.04 -22.81 50.93
C THR A 170 7.61 -24.26 51.19
N ILE A 171 6.41 -24.50 51.75
CA ILE A 171 5.86 -25.86 51.84
C ILE A 171 5.65 -26.51 50.46
N ILE A 172 5.28 -25.71 49.45
CA ILE A 172 5.03 -26.18 48.08
C ILE A 172 6.36 -26.39 47.33
N ASN A 173 7.35 -25.53 47.56
CA ASN A 173 8.69 -25.68 47.04
C ASN A 173 9.72 -25.29 48.11
N ALA A 174 10.34 -26.29 48.72
CA ALA A 174 11.30 -26.12 49.79
C ALA A 174 12.65 -25.53 49.33
N ASP A 175 12.94 -25.62 48.03
CA ASP A 175 14.23 -25.20 47.44
C ASP A 175 14.27 -23.70 47.08
N VAL A 176 13.20 -22.95 47.35
CA VAL A 176 13.12 -21.52 47.02
C VAL A 176 13.82 -20.66 48.07
N ASP A 177 14.64 -19.72 47.60
CA ASP A 177 15.20 -18.69 48.46
C ASP A 177 14.11 -17.82 49.11
N THR A 178 14.04 -17.89 50.44
CA THR A 178 13.09 -17.13 51.25
C THR A 178 13.30 -15.61 51.15
N GLY A 179 14.52 -15.14 50.86
CA GLY A 179 14.81 -13.73 50.62
C GLY A 179 14.11 -13.21 49.36
N LEU A 180 14.26 -13.94 48.25
CA LEU A 180 13.57 -13.65 47.00
C LEU A 180 12.04 -13.71 47.13
N LEU A 181 11.50 -14.68 47.88
CA LEU A 181 10.05 -14.76 48.14
C LEU A 181 9.51 -13.55 48.88
N ARG A 182 10.22 -13.06 49.90
CA ARG A 182 9.84 -11.85 50.63
C ARG A 182 9.76 -10.66 49.69
N GLU A 183 10.79 -10.47 48.86
CA GLU A 183 10.82 -9.36 47.89
C GLU A 183 9.63 -9.43 46.91
N ILE A 184 9.33 -10.61 46.38
CA ILE A 184 8.20 -10.81 45.46
C ILE A 184 6.87 -10.49 46.16
N VAL A 185 6.65 -11.02 47.37
CA VAL A 185 5.40 -10.81 48.12
C VAL A 185 5.23 -9.34 48.51
N GLU A 186 6.28 -8.66 48.98
CA GLU A 186 6.23 -7.25 49.36
C GLU A 186 5.96 -6.34 48.15
N ARG A 187 6.60 -6.63 47.00
CA ARG A 187 6.40 -5.87 45.77
C ARG A 187 4.97 -6.01 45.22
N GLU A 188 4.45 -7.24 45.17
CA GLU A 188 3.13 -7.51 44.56
C GLU A 188 1.97 -7.25 45.53
N LEU A 189 2.22 -7.37 46.84
CA LEU A 189 1.22 -7.26 47.91
C LEU A 189 1.70 -6.32 49.03
N PRO A 190 1.86 -5.02 48.77
CA PRO A 190 2.43 -4.08 49.75
C PRO A 190 1.52 -3.77 50.95
N LYS A 191 0.29 -4.29 50.97
CA LYS A 191 -0.69 -4.06 52.04
C LYS A 191 -0.92 -5.34 52.84
N ALA A 192 -0.73 -5.28 54.16
CA ALA A 192 -0.94 -6.40 55.08
C ALA A 192 -2.34 -7.05 54.94
N GLY A 193 -3.38 -6.25 54.65
CA GLY A 193 -4.73 -6.77 54.40
C GLY A 193 -4.83 -7.69 53.18
N ASN A 194 -4.08 -7.42 52.10
CA ASN A 194 -4.04 -8.32 50.94
C ASN A 194 -3.22 -9.57 51.22
N GLN A 195 -2.09 -9.43 51.93
CA GLN A 195 -1.26 -10.56 52.36
C GLN A 195 -2.08 -11.53 53.22
N ARG A 196 -2.81 -11.00 54.21
CA ARG A 196 -3.72 -11.75 55.06
C ARG A 196 -4.76 -12.53 54.26
N ARG A 197 -5.46 -11.90 53.30
CA ARG A 197 -6.51 -12.56 52.52
C ARG A 197 -6.00 -13.79 51.78
N ILE A 198 -4.81 -13.67 51.22
CA ILE A 198 -4.17 -14.76 50.49
C ILE A 198 -3.69 -15.82 51.49
N ALA A 199 -3.09 -15.42 52.62
CA ALA A 199 -2.62 -16.36 53.64
C ALA A 199 -3.75 -17.20 54.23
N ASP A 200 -4.91 -16.57 54.49
CA ASP A 200 -6.10 -17.24 54.99
C ASP A 200 -6.72 -18.13 53.89
N GLU A 201 -6.79 -17.66 52.62
CA GLU A 201 -7.21 -18.49 51.48
C GLU A 201 -6.34 -19.74 51.30
N LEU A 202 -5.01 -19.61 51.43
CA LEU A 202 -4.08 -20.73 51.28
C LEU A 202 -4.02 -21.63 52.51
N ALA A 203 -4.36 -21.12 53.70
CA ALA A 203 -4.49 -21.96 54.88
C ALA A 203 -5.67 -22.93 54.76
N GLU A 204 -6.79 -22.47 54.22
CA GLU A 204 -8.00 -23.29 54.02
C GLU A 204 -7.96 -24.08 52.71
N HIS A 205 -7.32 -23.55 51.66
CA HIS A 205 -7.18 -24.20 50.36
C HIS A 205 -5.72 -24.15 49.84
N PRO A 206 -4.83 -25.01 50.36
CA PRO A 206 -3.40 -24.98 50.03
C PRO A 206 -3.07 -25.15 48.55
N LEU A 207 -3.95 -25.84 47.80
CA LEU A 207 -3.72 -26.20 46.39
C LEU A 207 -4.05 -25.06 45.39
N ARG A 208 -4.51 -23.88 45.86
CA ARG A 208 -4.89 -22.76 44.97
C ARG A 208 -3.71 -22.02 44.32
N LEU A 209 -2.47 -22.33 44.69
CA LEU A 209 -1.29 -21.92 43.92
C LEU A 209 -0.82 -23.00 42.93
N THR A 210 -1.40 -24.19 42.96
CA THR A 210 -0.98 -25.33 42.14
C THR A 210 -2.18 -25.89 41.36
N THR A 211 -2.69 -27.05 41.73
CA THR A 211 -3.69 -27.82 40.97
C THR A 211 -5.08 -27.18 40.98
N GLU A 212 -5.42 -26.39 42.01
CA GLU A 212 -6.70 -25.69 42.13
C GLU A 212 -6.63 -24.21 41.76
N ALA A 213 -5.57 -23.78 41.06
CA ALA A 213 -5.33 -22.38 40.75
C ALA A 213 -6.46 -21.69 39.96
N ALA A 214 -7.33 -22.45 39.28
CA ALA A 214 -8.52 -21.91 38.64
C ALA A 214 -9.58 -21.39 39.65
N HIS A 215 -9.57 -21.83 40.90
CA HIS A 215 -10.45 -21.34 41.97
C HIS A 215 -9.88 -20.13 42.72
N ALA A 216 -8.63 -19.77 42.45
CA ALA A 216 -7.93 -18.70 43.15
C ALA A 216 -8.63 -17.33 43.02
N THR A 217 -8.56 -16.53 44.08
CA THR A 217 -8.94 -15.11 44.02
C THR A 217 -8.02 -14.34 43.07
N ALA A 218 -8.42 -13.12 42.67
CA ALA A 218 -7.67 -12.34 41.69
C ALA A 218 -6.28 -11.95 42.23
N ALA A 219 -6.21 -11.75 43.54
CA ALA A 219 -4.98 -11.44 44.25
C ALA A 219 -4.05 -12.67 44.29
N THR A 220 -4.58 -13.85 44.62
CA THR A 220 -3.84 -15.13 44.63
C THR A 220 -3.37 -15.53 43.22
N THR A 221 -4.18 -15.35 42.18
CA THR A 221 -3.73 -15.51 40.78
C THR A 221 -2.63 -14.51 40.40
N GLY A 222 -2.70 -13.29 40.95
CA GLY A 222 -1.66 -12.28 40.77
C GLY A 222 -0.32 -12.70 41.37
N LEU A 223 -0.34 -13.21 42.60
CA LEU A 223 0.82 -13.79 43.27
C LEU A 223 1.38 -14.99 42.49
N LEU A 224 0.53 -15.94 42.09
CA LEU A 224 0.93 -17.09 41.28
C LEU A 224 1.66 -16.66 39.99
N ARG A 225 1.12 -15.66 39.28
CA ARG A 225 1.76 -15.11 38.08
C ARG A 225 3.13 -14.51 38.38
N ALA A 226 3.28 -13.82 39.51
CA ALA A 226 4.57 -13.26 39.92
C ALA A 226 5.61 -14.35 40.22
N LEU A 227 5.21 -15.43 40.91
CA LEU A 227 6.06 -16.60 41.16
C LEU A 227 6.51 -17.28 39.85
N VAL A 228 5.58 -17.48 38.92
CA VAL A 228 5.87 -18.05 37.58
C VAL A 228 6.80 -17.14 36.77
N ASN A 229 6.58 -15.83 36.78
CA ASN A 229 7.42 -14.86 36.08
C ASN A 229 8.84 -14.79 36.67
N ALA A 230 8.99 -15.03 37.97
CA ALA A 230 10.27 -15.17 38.66
C ALA A 230 10.93 -16.55 38.42
N ALA A 231 10.33 -17.40 37.59
CA ALA A 231 10.80 -18.74 37.26
C ALA A 231 10.97 -19.67 38.48
N ILE A 232 10.15 -19.48 39.51
CA ILE A 232 10.15 -20.34 40.70
C ILE A 232 9.47 -21.67 40.35
N GLY A 233 10.19 -22.77 40.55
CA GLY A 233 9.69 -24.13 40.28
C GLY A 233 8.48 -24.50 41.13
N GLY A 234 7.68 -25.47 40.67
CA GLY A 234 6.50 -25.96 41.39
C GLY A 234 5.20 -25.17 41.14
N PHE A 235 5.28 -24.04 40.42
CA PHE A 235 4.12 -23.18 40.11
C PHE A 235 3.88 -23.10 38.61
N VAL A 236 2.63 -23.29 38.19
CA VAL A 236 2.23 -23.21 36.76
C VAL A 236 0.90 -22.47 36.64
N MET A 237 0.78 -21.60 35.65
CA MET A 237 -0.49 -20.96 35.33
C MET A 237 -1.47 -22.00 34.77
N PRO A 238 -2.67 -22.17 35.36
CA PRO A 238 -3.64 -23.12 34.85
C PRO A 238 -4.18 -22.68 33.48
N PRO A 239 -4.50 -23.61 32.56
CA PRO A 239 -5.26 -23.28 31.37
C PRO A 239 -6.69 -22.85 31.75
N CYS A 240 -7.38 -22.19 30.84
CA CYS A 240 -8.78 -21.82 31.06
C CYS A 240 -9.65 -23.09 31.22
N PRO A 241 -10.39 -23.27 32.33
CA PRO A 241 -11.18 -24.50 32.57
C PRO A 241 -12.26 -24.77 31.51
N PHE A 242 -12.69 -23.74 30.78
CA PHE A 242 -13.78 -23.82 29.82
C PHE A 242 -13.34 -24.02 28.36
N CYS A 243 -12.09 -23.70 28.02
CA CYS A 243 -11.59 -23.84 26.65
C CYS A 243 -10.18 -24.46 26.56
N ASN A 244 -9.63 -24.85 27.70
CA ASN A 244 -8.32 -25.46 27.90
C ASN A 244 -7.13 -24.70 27.29
N ARG A 245 -7.25 -23.39 27.06
CA ARG A 245 -6.15 -22.58 26.51
C ARG A 245 -5.26 -22.03 27.61
N ALA A 246 -3.95 -22.11 27.40
CA ALA A 246 -2.96 -21.39 28.19
C ALA A 246 -2.98 -19.89 27.82
N VAL A 247 -3.87 -19.15 28.47
CA VAL A 247 -4.05 -17.69 28.32
C VAL A 247 -4.33 -17.07 29.68
N GLU A 248 -4.18 -15.75 29.78
CA GLU A 248 -4.42 -15.04 31.04
C GLU A 248 -5.90 -15.13 31.49
N LEU A 249 -6.10 -15.54 32.74
CA LEU A 249 -7.42 -15.75 33.34
C LEU A 249 -7.86 -14.53 34.17
N THR A 250 -8.31 -13.49 33.49
CA THR A 250 -8.65 -12.20 34.12
C THR A 250 -10.09 -12.10 34.62
N THR A 251 -10.98 -13.00 34.21
CA THR A 251 -12.43 -12.93 34.47
C THR A 251 -12.92 -14.10 35.31
N VAL A 252 -14.11 -14.00 35.91
CA VAL A 252 -14.73 -15.08 36.71
C VAL A 252 -16.02 -15.56 36.03
N ARG A 253 -16.14 -16.87 35.82
CA ARG A 253 -17.34 -17.55 35.32
C ARG A 253 -17.60 -18.74 36.23
N GLU A 254 -18.83 -18.87 36.74
CA GLU A 254 -19.23 -20.02 37.60
C GLU A 254 -18.25 -20.24 38.76
N ARG A 255 -17.80 -19.15 39.41
CA ARG A 255 -16.80 -19.14 40.50
C ARG A 255 -15.38 -19.58 40.11
N LEU A 256 -15.12 -19.88 38.84
CA LEU A 256 -13.79 -20.20 38.29
C LEU A 256 -13.18 -19.03 37.52
N ARG A 257 -11.87 -18.90 37.61
CA ARG A 257 -11.06 -18.03 36.74
C ARG A 257 -11.16 -18.52 35.31
N SER A 258 -11.47 -17.61 34.41
CA SER A 258 -11.71 -17.90 33.00
C SER A 258 -11.00 -16.88 32.12
N CYS A 259 -10.73 -17.26 30.88
CA CYS A 259 -10.27 -16.31 29.88
C CYS A 259 -11.41 -15.37 29.49
N ARG A 260 -11.04 -14.14 29.10
CA ARG A 260 -11.98 -13.08 28.68
C ARG A 260 -12.99 -13.55 27.63
N ARG A 261 -12.57 -14.42 26.70
CA ARG A 261 -13.43 -14.94 25.63
C ARG A 261 -14.56 -15.83 26.17
N CYS A 262 -14.24 -16.80 27.03
CA CYS A 262 -15.25 -17.68 27.63
C CYS A 262 -16.23 -16.89 28.50
N TYR A 263 -15.73 -15.88 29.21
CA TYR A 263 -16.58 -14.95 29.95
C TYR A 263 -17.52 -14.16 29.04
N GLU A 264 -17.01 -13.55 27.97
CA GLU A 264 -17.80 -12.77 27.01
C GLU A 264 -18.84 -13.63 26.27
N GLN A 265 -18.53 -14.91 25.97
CA GLN A 265 -19.47 -15.85 25.38
C GLN A 265 -20.60 -16.21 26.35
N HIS A 266 -20.28 -16.49 27.61
CA HIS A 266 -21.27 -16.79 28.65
C HIS A 266 -22.20 -15.58 28.93
N HIS A 267 -21.69 -14.36 28.78
CA HIS A 267 -22.45 -13.12 29.00
C HIS A 267 -22.96 -12.49 27.69
N ALA A 268 -23.03 -13.27 26.61
CA ALA A 268 -23.60 -12.82 25.36
C ALA A 268 -25.13 -12.80 25.46
N HIS A 269 -25.74 -11.68 25.08
CA HIS A 269 -27.19 -11.54 25.00
C HIS A 269 -27.60 -11.19 23.58
N ILE A 270 -28.85 -11.48 23.21
CA ILE A 270 -29.41 -11.03 21.93
C ILE A 270 -29.49 -9.51 21.93
N CYS A 271 -28.75 -8.88 21.03
CA CYS A 271 -28.72 -7.43 20.95
C CYS A 271 -30.03 -6.87 20.41
N ALA A 272 -30.67 -5.96 21.14
CA ALA A 272 -31.91 -5.30 20.72
C ALA A 272 -31.75 -4.46 19.43
N GLY A 273 -30.53 -4.06 19.06
CA GLY A 273 -30.26 -3.25 17.86
C GLY A 273 -29.96 -4.05 16.59
N CYS A 274 -29.20 -5.15 16.66
CA CYS A 274 -28.81 -5.92 15.48
C CYS A 274 -29.17 -7.41 15.54
N GLY A 275 -29.87 -7.87 16.58
CA GLY A 275 -30.27 -9.27 16.77
C GLY A 275 -29.14 -10.26 17.08
N ALA A 276 -27.87 -9.86 16.96
CA ALA A 276 -26.75 -10.75 17.17
C ALA A 276 -26.49 -11.02 18.67
N ALA A 277 -26.16 -12.28 19.01
CA ALA A 277 -25.66 -12.67 20.32
C ALA A 277 -24.26 -12.04 20.56
N ARG A 278 -24.20 -11.03 21.44
CA ARG A 278 -22.96 -10.30 21.75
C ARG A 278 -22.94 -9.85 23.21
N PRO A 279 -21.76 -9.61 23.81
CA PRO A 279 -21.67 -8.98 25.12
C PRO A 279 -22.41 -7.64 25.14
N ALA A 280 -23.24 -7.43 26.16
CA ALA A 280 -23.93 -6.17 26.35
C ALA A 280 -22.92 -5.08 26.71
N ALA A 281 -22.84 -4.03 25.89
CA ALA A 281 -22.04 -2.84 26.20
C ALA A 281 -22.86 -1.80 26.97
N SER A 282 -24.17 -1.84 26.81
CA SER A 282 -25.14 -0.93 27.42
C SER A 282 -26.52 -1.59 27.41
N ARG A 283 -27.50 -0.98 28.05
CA ARG A 283 -28.92 -1.33 27.94
C ARG A 283 -29.70 -0.11 27.42
N ASN A 284 -30.72 -0.32 26.61
CA ASN A 284 -31.61 0.76 26.16
C ASN A 284 -32.56 1.21 27.28
N ALA A 285 -33.43 2.16 26.99
CA ALA A 285 -34.43 2.67 27.93
C ALA A 285 -35.42 1.60 28.45
N SER A 286 -35.68 0.54 27.66
CA SER A 286 -36.51 -0.60 28.09
C SER A 286 -35.72 -1.68 28.84
N GLY A 287 -34.45 -1.45 29.17
CA GLY A 287 -33.57 -2.39 29.86
C GLY A 287 -33.00 -3.51 28.99
N ALA A 288 -33.31 -3.53 27.68
CA ALA A 288 -32.83 -4.54 26.75
C ALA A 288 -31.33 -4.33 26.38
N PRO A 289 -30.53 -5.40 26.26
CA PRO A 289 -29.10 -5.30 26.04
C PRO A 289 -28.74 -4.84 24.61
N ILE A 290 -27.77 -3.92 24.52
CA ILE A 290 -27.22 -3.42 23.25
C ILE A 290 -25.72 -3.71 23.18
N CYS A 291 -25.27 -4.28 22.05
CA CYS A 291 -23.86 -4.54 21.78
C CYS A 291 -23.07 -3.25 21.52
N ARG A 292 -21.75 -3.29 21.71
CA ARG A 292 -20.86 -2.12 21.54
C ARG A 292 -21.00 -1.43 20.18
N SER A 293 -21.20 -2.21 19.11
CA SER A 293 -21.37 -1.66 17.76
C SER A 293 -22.67 -0.88 17.64
N CYS A 294 -23.81 -1.48 17.99
CA CYS A 294 -25.11 -0.81 17.94
C CYS A 294 -25.13 0.41 18.86
N HIS A 295 -24.61 0.29 20.09
CA HIS A 295 -24.46 1.42 21.00
C HIS A 295 -23.70 2.59 20.35
N ASN A 296 -22.58 2.33 19.67
CA ASN A 296 -21.81 3.37 18.98
C ASN A 296 -22.56 4.01 17.80
N HIS A 297 -23.54 3.33 17.22
CA HIS A 297 -24.34 3.83 16.10
C HIS A 297 -25.65 4.46 16.55
N GLN A 298 -26.01 4.43 17.84
CA GLN A 298 -27.22 5.10 18.29
C GLN A 298 -27.09 6.62 18.11
N PRO A 299 -28.15 7.32 17.67
CA PRO A 299 -28.11 8.76 17.41
C PRO A 299 -27.59 9.59 18.58
N GLU A 300 -27.93 9.22 19.82
CA GLU A 300 -27.49 9.87 21.06
C GLU A 300 -25.97 9.82 21.27
N ASN A 301 -25.28 8.87 20.62
CA ASN A 301 -23.83 8.69 20.71
C ASN A 301 -23.07 9.23 19.48
N GLN A 302 -23.78 9.84 18.52
CA GLN A 302 -23.21 10.46 17.33
C GLN A 302 -23.31 11.99 17.38
N ASP A 303 -22.35 12.64 16.72
CA ASP A 303 -22.26 14.10 16.56
C ASP A 303 -21.66 14.43 15.19
N THR A 304 -21.79 15.67 14.73
CA THR A 304 -21.32 16.12 13.42
C THR A 304 -19.81 16.33 13.44
N CYS A 305 -19.08 15.59 12.61
CA CYS A 305 -17.63 15.69 12.61
C CYS A 305 -17.14 16.99 11.92
N PRO A 306 -16.36 17.84 12.59
CA PRO A 306 -15.83 19.08 12.00
C PRO A 306 -14.79 18.85 10.89
N GLY A 307 -14.38 17.59 10.65
CA GLY A 307 -13.46 17.25 9.55
C GLY A 307 -14.14 16.74 8.29
N CYS A 308 -15.25 16.02 8.41
CA CYS A 308 -15.93 15.43 7.25
C CYS A 308 -17.40 15.80 7.10
N GLY A 309 -18.01 16.51 8.05
CA GLY A 309 -19.43 16.86 8.05
C GLY A 309 -20.39 15.70 8.36
N GLU A 310 -19.90 14.46 8.36
CA GLU A 310 -20.72 13.27 8.63
C GLU A 310 -21.08 13.14 10.12
N ARG A 311 -22.30 12.64 10.40
CA ARG A 311 -22.70 12.20 11.74
C ARG A 311 -21.96 10.92 12.11
N ALA A 312 -21.18 10.98 13.18
CA ALA A 312 -20.41 9.84 13.66
C ALA A 312 -20.08 10.00 15.16
N ARG A 313 -19.69 8.90 15.80
CA ARG A 313 -19.09 8.99 17.13
C ARG A 313 -17.76 9.75 17.04
N LEU A 314 -17.65 10.84 17.77
CA LEU A 314 -16.43 11.66 17.85
C LEU A 314 -15.53 11.17 18.97
N TYR A 315 -14.23 11.17 18.71
CA TYR A 315 -13.17 10.81 19.63
C TYR A 315 -12.42 12.08 19.99
N ARG A 316 -12.17 12.29 21.28
CA ARG A 316 -11.35 13.40 21.77
C ARG A 316 -9.94 12.88 22.02
N LEU A 317 -8.97 13.59 21.50
CA LEU A 317 -7.56 13.40 21.81
C LEU A 317 -7.05 14.68 22.48
N ALA A 318 -6.13 14.57 23.42
CA ALA A 318 -5.65 15.71 24.20
C ALA A 318 -5.20 16.85 23.27
N GLY A 319 -5.66 18.08 23.55
CA GLY A 319 -5.33 19.27 22.76
C GLY A 319 -5.96 19.36 21.36
N GLN A 320 -6.77 18.39 20.91
CA GLN A 320 -7.41 18.42 19.59
C GLN A 320 -8.94 18.49 19.66
N GLN A 321 -9.54 19.15 18.66
CA GLN A 321 -10.99 19.16 18.48
C GLN A 321 -11.51 17.72 18.26
N PRO A 322 -12.64 17.32 18.87
CA PRO A 322 -13.20 15.98 18.68
C PRO A 322 -13.51 15.70 17.20
N ARG A 323 -12.98 14.60 16.65
CA ARG A 323 -13.24 14.20 15.26
C ARG A 323 -13.67 12.74 15.20
N CYS A 324 -14.34 12.35 14.11
CA CYS A 324 -14.68 10.94 13.91
C CYS A 324 -13.39 10.13 13.72
N ARG A 325 -13.43 8.81 13.97
CA ARG A 325 -12.24 7.94 13.87
C ARG A 325 -11.51 8.03 12.53
N ARG A 326 -12.22 8.41 11.45
CA ARG A 326 -11.66 8.58 10.10
C ARG A 326 -10.92 9.91 9.91
N CYS A 327 -11.40 10.97 10.57
CA CYS A 327 -10.79 12.30 10.51
C CYS A 327 -9.78 12.55 11.65
N GLN A 328 -9.77 11.68 12.67
CA GLN A 328 -8.83 11.73 13.76
C GLN A 328 -7.42 11.35 13.25
N ARG A 329 -6.49 12.30 13.29
CA ARG A 329 -5.06 12.03 13.07
C ARG A 329 -4.35 11.82 14.40
N SER A 330 -3.40 10.90 14.42
CA SER A 330 -2.53 10.71 15.58
C SER A 330 -1.55 11.88 15.71
N PRO A 331 -1.19 12.36 16.91
CA PRO A 331 -0.25 13.46 17.08
C PRO A 331 1.13 13.09 16.54
N ILE A 332 1.85 14.08 16.03
CA ILE A 332 3.23 13.92 15.56
C ILE A 332 4.14 14.01 16.77
N THR A 333 4.87 12.93 17.07
CA THR A 333 5.89 12.89 18.13
C THR A 333 6.99 11.90 17.76
N ILE A 334 8.06 11.84 18.56
CA ILE A 334 9.20 10.93 18.36
C ILE A 334 8.75 9.53 18.75
N CYS A 335 8.79 8.59 17.80
CA CYS A 335 8.46 7.21 18.09
C CYS A 335 9.52 6.56 18.98
N ALA A 336 9.13 6.00 20.12
CA ALA A 336 10.01 5.31 21.08
C ALA A 336 10.72 4.07 20.49
N PHE A 337 10.31 3.57 19.32
CA PHE A 337 10.83 2.34 18.71
C PHE A 337 11.77 2.62 17.53
N CYS A 338 11.57 3.70 16.78
CA CYS A 338 12.43 4.02 15.63
C CYS A 338 13.13 5.37 15.74
N GLY A 339 12.87 6.15 16.79
CA GLY A 339 13.45 7.47 17.02
C GLY A 339 13.02 8.55 16.03
N LYS A 340 12.08 8.27 15.11
CA LYS A 340 11.65 9.21 14.06
C LYS A 340 10.42 10.00 14.48
N LEU A 341 10.40 11.28 14.10
CA LEU A 341 9.23 12.15 14.21
C LEU A 341 8.14 11.67 13.23
N LYS A 342 7.03 11.15 13.77
CA LYS A 342 5.94 10.53 13.00
C LYS A 342 4.59 10.72 13.71
N GLU A 343 3.50 10.55 12.98
CA GLU A 343 2.18 10.34 13.57
C GLU A 343 2.21 9.05 14.43
N CYS A 344 2.09 9.21 15.74
CA CYS A 344 2.27 8.14 16.71
C CYS A 344 0.99 7.86 17.48
N TYR A 345 0.63 6.58 17.57
CA TYR A 345 -0.33 6.11 18.56
C TYR A 345 0.25 6.31 19.97
N PHE A 346 -0.61 6.59 20.94
CA PHE A 346 -0.23 6.80 22.34
C PHE A 346 0.80 7.92 22.50
N ALA A 347 0.65 9.01 21.74
CA ALA A 347 1.59 10.13 21.76
C ALA A 347 1.80 10.73 23.15
N ASP A 348 0.77 10.66 24.01
CA ASP A 348 0.78 11.22 25.36
C ASP A 348 1.30 10.24 26.44
N THR A 349 1.84 9.08 26.03
CA THR A 349 2.42 8.11 26.98
C THR A 349 3.94 8.09 26.87
N SER A 350 4.60 7.40 27.80
CA SER A 350 6.06 7.16 27.73
C SER A 350 6.51 6.29 26.55
N THR A 351 5.58 5.72 25.78
CA THR A 351 5.89 4.79 24.68
C THR A 351 5.13 5.12 23.38
N PRO A 352 5.30 6.34 22.83
CA PRO A 352 4.67 6.76 21.58
C PRO A 352 5.15 5.89 20.40
N ARG A 353 4.23 5.51 19.52
CA ARG A 353 4.51 4.48 18.50
C ARG A 353 3.89 4.78 17.15
N CYS A 354 4.73 4.91 16.11
CA CYS A 354 4.25 5.09 14.75
C CYS A 354 3.60 3.81 14.19
N GLU A 355 2.68 3.97 13.23
CA GLU A 355 1.96 2.86 12.60
C GLU A 355 2.85 1.77 11.98
N PRO A 356 3.99 2.08 11.33
CA PRO A 356 4.93 1.06 10.88
C PRO A 356 5.55 0.24 12.03
N CYS A 357 5.96 0.90 13.12
CA CYS A 357 6.52 0.21 14.28
C CYS A 357 5.47 -0.60 15.03
N SER A 358 4.24 -0.10 15.15
CA SER A 358 3.10 -0.88 15.66
C SER A 358 2.84 -2.12 14.82
N SER A 359 2.90 -1.99 13.49
CA SER A 359 2.65 -3.10 12.56
C SER A 359 3.73 -4.18 12.62
N LYS A 360 4.98 -3.81 12.94
CA LYS A 360 6.08 -4.77 13.17
C LYS A 360 5.88 -5.62 14.42
N LEU A 361 5.12 -5.14 15.40
CA LEU A 361 4.86 -5.84 16.67
C LEU A 361 3.62 -6.75 16.62
N LEU A 362 2.87 -6.72 15.52
CA LEU A 362 1.79 -7.67 15.32
C LEU A 362 2.39 -9.08 15.21
N ARG A 363 1.99 -9.98 16.13
CA ARG A 363 2.44 -11.38 16.15
C ARG A 363 2.25 -12.02 14.78
N ARG A 364 3.34 -12.56 14.24
CA ARG A 364 3.34 -13.36 13.02
C ARG A 364 3.35 -14.82 13.44
N GLU A 365 2.36 -15.57 12.98
CA GLU A 365 2.22 -16.99 13.28
C GLU A 365 1.96 -17.73 11.95
N PRO A 366 2.30 -19.03 11.86
CA PRO A 366 1.97 -19.85 10.71
C PRO A 366 0.45 -19.93 10.57
N CYS A 367 -0.09 -19.45 9.45
CA CYS A 367 -1.52 -19.44 9.23
C CYS A 367 -2.08 -20.87 9.13
N SER A 368 -3.11 -21.21 9.90
CA SER A 368 -3.75 -22.54 9.88
C SER A 368 -4.42 -22.93 8.57
N VAL A 369 -4.52 -22.03 7.60
CA VAL A 369 -5.14 -22.28 6.28
C VAL A 369 -4.11 -22.36 5.16
N CYS A 370 -3.09 -21.49 5.14
CA CYS A 370 -2.09 -21.47 4.08
C CYS A 370 -0.67 -21.84 4.54
N ASN A 371 -0.49 -22.13 5.82
CA ASN A 371 0.76 -22.44 6.50
C ASN A 371 1.89 -21.40 6.37
N GLN A 372 1.59 -20.21 5.83
CA GLN A 372 2.57 -19.14 5.70
C GLN A 372 2.63 -18.30 6.97
N ILE A 373 3.85 -17.96 7.42
CA ILE A 373 4.08 -17.05 8.55
C ILE A 373 3.61 -15.66 8.16
N ARG A 374 2.48 -15.22 8.72
CA ARG A 374 1.85 -13.93 8.39
C ARG A 374 1.26 -13.29 9.64
N ILE A 375 0.94 -12.00 9.54
CA ILE A 375 0.19 -11.28 10.56
C ILE A 375 -1.17 -11.97 10.75
N VAL A 376 -1.47 -12.37 11.99
CA VAL A 376 -2.74 -12.98 12.36
C VAL A 376 -3.82 -11.91 12.35
N ARG A 377 -4.84 -12.09 11.51
CA ARG A 377 -6.01 -11.18 11.44
C ARG A 377 -7.12 -11.64 12.36
N THR A 378 -7.41 -12.93 12.31
CA THR A 378 -8.49 -13.57 13.05
C THR A 378 -8.02 -14.95 13.50
N ARG A 379 -8.74 -15.56 14.42
CA ARG A 379 -8.50 -16.94 14.85
C ARG A 379 -9.76 -17.76 14.63
N THR A 380 -9.62 -19.05 14.32
CA THR A 380 -10.76 -19.98 14.24
C THR A 380 -11.45 -20.13 15.59
N ALA A 381 -12.59 -20.82 15.63
CA ALA A 381 -13.28 -21.17 16.87
C ALA A 381 -12.28 -21.80 17.87
N ASP A 382 -11.44 -22.72 17.40
CA ASP A 382 -10.43 -23.47 18.17
C ASP A 382 -9.14 -22.68 18.42
N GLY A 383 -9.05 -21.45 17.92
CA GLY A 383 -7.96 -20.52 18.25
C GLY A 383 -6.79 -20.57 17.28
N ALA A 384 -6.88 -21.38 16.22
CA ALA A 384 -5.84 -21.48 15.21
C ALA A 384 -5.70 -20.13 14.46
N PRO A 385 -4.48 -19.62 14.26
CA PRO A 385 -4.23 -18.31 13.66
C PRO A 385 -4.57 -18.28 12.17
N VAL A 386 -5.40 -17.34 11.74
CA VAL A 386 -5.75 -17.15 10.33
C VAL A 386 -5.22 -15.79 9.85
N CYS A 387 -4.43 -15.81 8.79
CA CYS A 387 -3.82 -14.60 8.26
C CYS A 387 -4.84 -13.66 7.61
N ASN A 388 -4.42 -12.42 7.37
CA ASN A 388 -5.23 -11.39 6.72
C ASN A 388 -5.87 -11.82 5.40
N ASN A 389 -5.25 -12.72 4.65
CA ASN A 389 -5.74 -13.16 3.33
C ASN A 389 -6.72 -14.33 3.44
N CYS A 390 -6.42 -15.29 4.32
CA CYS A 390 -7.24 -16.49 4.54
C CYS A 390 -8.50 -16.19 5.37
N GLY A 391 -8.47 -15.14 6.21
CA GLY A 391 -9.58 -14.74 7.07
C GLY A 391 -10.59 -13.81 6.40
N LEU A 392 -10.43 -13.49 5.11
CA LEU A 392 -11.44 -12.73 4.38
C LEU A 392 -12.55 -13.68 3.91
N PRO A 393 -13.84 -13.33 4.11
CA PRO A 393 -14.95 -14.19 3.72
C PRO A 393 -14.87 -14.48 2.22
N LYS A 394 -14.96 -15.76 1.87
CA LYS A 394 -15.12 -16.23 0.49
C LYS A 394 -16.58 -16.64 0.31
N ALA A 395 -17.19 -16.17 -0.76
CA ALA A 395 -18.55 -16.55 -1.13
C ALA A 395 -18.65 -16.62 -2.64
N LEU A 396 -19.72 -17.26 -3.13
CA LEU A 396 -20.06 -17.23 -4.54
C LEU A 396 -20.38 -15.79 -4.95
N CYS A 397 -19.51 -15.16 -5.74
CA CYS A 397 -19.76 -13.82 -6.25
C CYS A 397 -20.98 -13.86 -7.16
N HIS A 398 -22.06 -13.11 -6.85
CA HIS A 398 -23.27 -13.26 -7.63
C HIS A 398 -23.13 -12.74 -9.08
N SER A 399 -22.19 -11.84 -9.41
CA SER A 399 -21.99 -11.42 -10.83
C SER A 399 -21.15 -12.37 -11.68
N CYS A 400 -20.15 -13.04 -11.10
CA CYS A 400 -19.24 -13.89 -11.89
C CYS A 400 -19.33 -15.37 -11.52
N HIS A 401 -20.18 -15.72 -10.56
CA HIS A 401 -20.45 -17.06 -10.05
C HIS A 401 -19.20 -17.85 -9.65
N ARG A 402 -18.11 -17.16 -9.31
CA ARG A 402 -16.88 -17.78 -8.81
C ARG A 402 -16.77 -17.56 -7.30
N VAL A 403 -16.33 -18.58 -6.59
CA VAL A 403 -16.01 -18.48 -5.16
C VAL A 403 -14.75 -17.64 -5.01
N MET A 404 -14.93 -16.40 -4.56
CA MET A 404 -13.86 -15.42 -4.46
C MET A 404 -13.96 -14.69 -3.12
N THR A 405 -12.87 -14.04 -2.72
CA THR A 405 -12.90 -13.14 -1.58
C THR A 405 -13.92 -12.02 -1.80
N VAL A 406 -14.88 -11.90 -0.87
CA VAL A 406 -15.95 -10.91 -0.91
C VAL A 406 -15.38 -9.54 -0.59
N ARG A 407 -15.56 -8.57 -1.50
CA ARG A 407 -15.13 -7.18 -1.32
C ARG A 407 -16.25 -6.29 -0.78
N ALA A 408 -17.48 -6.57 -1.17
CA ALA A 408 -18.67 -5.86 -0.74
C ALA A 408 -19.87 -6.81 -0.70
N TRP A 409 -20.78 -6.53 0.24
CA TRP A 409 -22.11 -7.13 0.31
C TRP A 409 -23.09 -6.06 -0.17
N LEU A 410 -23.77 -6.33 -1.27
CA LEU A 410 -24.84 -5.50 -1.80
C LEU A 410 -26.19 -6.15 -1.45
N PRO A 411 -27.31 -5.44 -1.58
CA PRO A 411 -28.64 -6.00 -1.27
C PRO A 411 -28.96 -7.30 -2.01
N ASP A 412 -28.41 -7.49 -3.21
CA ASP A 412 -28.58 -8.68 -4.06
C ASP A 412 -27.51 -9.78 -3.83
N GLY A 413 -26.53 -9.55 -2.95
CA GLY A 413 -25.55 -10.54 -2.51
C GLY A 413 -24.09 -10.10 -2.58
N PRO A 414 -23.15 -11.03 -2.34
CA PRO A 414 -21.72 -10.72 -2.27
C PRO A 414 -21.11 -10.49 -3.66
N ARG A 415 -20.13 -9.58 -3.73
CA ARG A 415 -19.35 -9.28 -4.93
C ARG A 415 -17.84 -9.42 -4.67
N CYS A 416 -17.11 -10.03 -5.61
CA CYS A 416 -15.66 -10.07 -5.57
C CYS A 416 -15.04 -8.71 -5.93
N LYS A 417 -13.74 -8.52 -5.67
CA LYS A 417 -13.04 -7.25 -5.97
C LYS A 417 -13.24 -6.76 -7.41
N ALA A 418 -13.18 -7.68 -8.38
CA ALA A 418 -13.30 -7.33 -9.80
C ALA A 418 -14.75 -6.94 -10.17
N CYS A 419 -15.74 -7.68 -9.68
CA CYS A 419 -17.15 -7.41 -9.98
C CYS A 419 -17.66 -6.18 -9.23
N TYR A 420 -17.29 -6.00 -7.96
CA TYR A 420 -17.64 -4.80 -7.22
C TYR A 420 -17.07 -3.55 -7.89
N ARG A 421 -15.83 -3.61 -8.41
CA ARG A 421 -15.23 -2.48 -9.14
C ARG A 421 -15.99 -2.08 -10.42
N ARG A 422 -16.85 -2.93 -10.96
CA ARG A 422 -17.70 -2.59 -12.13
C ARG A 422 -19.11 -2.16 -11.73
N HIS A 423 -19.47 -2.28 -10.46
CA HIS A 423 -20.82 -2.01 -9.97
C HIS A 423 -21.05 -0.50 -9.77
N PRO A 424 -22.24 0.05 -10.07
CA PRO A 424 -22.58 1.47 -9.86
C PRO A 424 -22.21 2.03 -8.48
N ASP A 425 -22.53 1.32 -7.40
CA ASP A 425 -22.20 1.73 -6.01
C ASP A 425 -20.70 1.90 -5.71
N SER A 426 -19.84 1.36 -6.56
CA SER A 426 -18.40 1.53 -6.43
C SER A 426 -17.87 2.85 -7.00
N PHE A 427 -18.70 3.58 -7.75
CA PHE A 427 -18.46 4.92 -8.22
C PHE A 427 -19.03 5.92 -7.21
N LYS A 428 -18.26 6.95 -6.88
CA LYS A 428 -18.70 8.02 -5.98
C LYS A 428 -18.35 9.37 -6.59
N PRO A 429 -19.14 10.43 -6.33
CA PRO A 429 -18.87 11.74 -6.90
C PRO A 429 -17.60 12.31 -6.27
N CYS A 430 -16.72 12.83 -7.11
CA CYS A 430 -15.52 13.54 -6.66
C CYS A 430 -15.93 14.82 -5.91
N ARG A 431 -15.35 15.04 -4.72
CA ARG A 431 -15.63 16.25 -3.92
C ARG A 431 -15.23 17.56 -4.60
N GLN A 432 -14.31 17.51 -5.57
CA GLN A 432 -13.81 18.71 -6.26
C GLN A 432 -14.46 18.92 -7.63
N CYS A 433 -14.57 17.88 -8.47
CA CYS A 433 -15.10 18.03 -9.83
C CYS A 433 -16.48 17.38 -10.05
N GLY A 434 -17.08 16.76 -9.03
CA GLY A 434 -18.39 16.09 -9.12
C GLY A 434 -18.40 14.79 -9.94
N LYS A 435 -17.39 14.51 -10.75
CA LYS A 435 -17.33 13.32 -11.62
C LYS A 435 -17.50 12.02 -10.83
N LEU A 436 -18.42 11.16 -11.27
CA LEU A 436 -18.63 9.81 -10.74
C LEU A 436 -17.50 8.90 -11.21
N GLU A 437 -16.59 8.56 -10.29
CA GLU A 437 -15.48 7.66 -10.58
C GLU A 437 -15.08 6.85 -9.33
N HIS A 438 -14.11 5.95 -9.45
CA HIS A 438 -13.45 5.40 -8.28
C HIS A 438 -12.59 6.49 -7.63
N LEU A 439 -13.03 6.93 -6.45
CA LEU A 439 -12.31 7.93 -5.69
C LEU A 439 -10.94 7.39 -5.24
N HIS A 440 -9.95 8.23 -5.44
CA HIS A 440 -8.64 8.19 -4.80
C HIS A 440 -8.75 8.76 -3.37
N HIS A 441 -7.63 8.81 -2.64
CA HIS A 441 -7.59 9.25 -1.25
C HIS A 441 -8.37 10.55 -1.01
N PHE A 442 -8.96 10.68 0.18
CA PHE A 442 -9.72 11.87 0.62
C PHE A 442 -10.97 12.23 -0.20
N GLY A 443 -11.47 11.32 -1.05
CA GLY A 443 -12.70 11.53 -1.80
C GLY A 443 -12.53 12.37 -3.08
N LEU A 444 -11.29 12.48 -3.57
CA LEU A 444 -10.97 13.06 -4.86
C LEU A 444 -10.95 11.98 -5.93
N CYS A 445 -11.32 12.27 -7.17
CA CYS A 445 -11.01 11.36 -8.27
C CYS A 445 -9.49 11.38 -8.53
N ARG A 446 -8.99 10.39 -9.27
CA ARG A 446 -7.55 10.29 -9.60
C ARG A 446 -7.02 11.55 -10.29
N GLY A 447 -7.83 12.19 -11.14
CA GLY A 447 -7.47 13.45 -11.79
C GLY A 447 -7.25 14.60 -10.80
N CYS A 448 -8.25 14.88 -9.95
CA CYS A 448 -8.15 15.92 -8.93
C CYS A 448 -7.04 15.64 -7.91
N ALA A 449 -6.87 14.38 -7.50
CA ALA A 449 -5.79 13.98 -6.61
C ALA A 449 -4.40 14.22 -7.24
N CYS A 450 -4.24 13.92 -8.53
CA CYS A 450 -3.02 14.18 -9.28
C CYS A 450 -2.67 15.68 -9.29
N ILE A 451 -3.64 16.53 -9.67
CA ILE A 451 -3.42 17.99 -9.73
C ILE A 451 -3.11 18.55 -8.34
N ALA A 452 -3.80 18.09 -7.30
CA ALA A 452 -3.51 18.50 -5.93
C ALA A 452 -2.08 18.13 -5.51
N GLN A 453 -1.63 16.90 -5.79
CA GLN A 453 -0.26 16.48 -5.47
C GLN A 453 0.79 17.24 -6.28
N LEU A 454 0.56 17.51 -7.56
CA LEU A 454 1.47 18.33 -8.37
C LEU A 454 1.61 19.74 -7.80
N ARG A 455 0.49 20.37 -7.40
CA ARG A 455 0.52 21.69 -6.75
C ARG A 455 1.28 21.66 -5.43
N THR A 456 1.08 20.64 -4.60
CA THR A 456 1.83 20.49 -3.35
C THR A 456 3.34 20.29 -3.59
N ALA A 457 3.72 19.55 -4.65
CA ALA A 457 5.11 19.23 -4.94
C ALA A 457 5.86 20.38 -5.64
N LEU A 458 5.20 21.15 -6.51
CA LEU A 458 5.82 22.16 -7.38
C LEU A 458 5.45 23.60 -7.03
N GLY A 459 4.43 23.79 -6.18
CA GLY A 459 3.94 25.11 -5.78
C GLY A 459 4.42 25.57 -4.41
N ASP A 460 4.10 26.83 -4.13
CA ASP A 460 4.08 27.48 -2.82
C ASP A 460 2.63 27.55 -2.28
N ASP A 461 2.39 28.32 -1.22
CA ASP A 461 1.08 28.41 -0.54
C ASP A 461 -0.08 28.81 -1.47
N THR A 462 0.17 29.33 -2.69
CA THR A 462 -0.90 29.71 -3.63
C THR A 462 -0.65 29.39 -5.10
N ASN A 463 0.59 29.34 -5.60
CA ASN A 463 0.90 29.21 -7.04
C ASN A 463 2.03 28.23 -7.36
N ILE A 464 2.14 27.83 -8.63
CA ILE A 464 3.29 27.06 -9.12
C ILE A 464 4.48 28.00 -9.29
N ILE A 465 5.65 27.58 -8.81
CA ILE A 465 6.88 28.38 -8.94
C ILE A 465 7.23 28.52 -10.44
N PRO A 466 7.46 29.73 -10.99
CA PRO A 466 7.59 29.95 -12.44
C PRO A 466 8.62 29.06 -13.14
N ARG A 467 9.78 28.81 -12.53
CA ARG A 467 10.82 27.92 -13.09
C ARG A 467 10.40 26.44 -13.19
N LEU A 468 9.38 26.03 -12.41
CA LEU A 468 8.81 24.69 -12.40
C LEU A 468 7.53 24.59 -13.22
N GLN A 469 7.04 25.70 -13.78
CA GLN A 469 5.86 25.74 -14.64
C GLN A 469 5.98 24.77 -15.84
N PRO A 470 7.12 24.69 -16.56
CA PRO A 470 7.25 23.72 -17.67
C PRO A 470 7.13 22.27 -17.21
N VAL A 471 7.55 21.97 -15.97
CA VAL A 471 7.42 20.63 -15.37
C VAL A 471 5.97 20.33 -15.01
N TYR A 472 5.29 21.29 -14.38
CA TYR A 472 3.87 21.18 -14.09
C TYR A 472 3.07 20.94 -15.38
N ASP A 473 3.31 21.75 -16.42
CA ASP A 473 2.60 21.66 -17.69
C ASP A 473 2.86 20.33 -18.41
N ALA A 474 4.08 19.79 -18.37
CA ALA A 474 4.38 18.48 -18.93
C ALA A 474 3.63 17.34 -18.22
N LEU A 475 3.60 17.37 -16.88
CA LEU A 475 2.98 16.33 -16.06
C LEU A 475 1.45 16.43 -16.01
N ALA A 476 0.90 17.65 -16.02
CA ALA A 476 -0.52 17.92 -16.03
C ALA A 476 -1.15 17.65 -17.40
N ARG A 477 -0.40 17.89 -18.50
CA ARG A 477 -0.81 17.45 -19.84
C ARG A 477 -0.80 15.93 -19.96
N SER A 478 0.12 15.23 -19.32
CA SER A 478 0.15 13.76 -19.35
C SER A 478 -1.12 13.12 -18.78
N SER A 479 -1.34 11.82 -19.04
CA SER A 479 -2.44 11.08 -18.42
C SER A 479 -2.39 11.21 -16.89
N LEU A 480 -3.40 11.83 -16.29
CA LEU A 480 -3.45 12.09 -14.84
C LEU A 480 -3.37 10.81 -14.00
N GLU A 481 -3.81 9.66 -14.55
CA GLU A 481 -3.67 8.36 -13.88
C GLU A 481 -2.21 7.90 -13.83
N SER A 482 -1.49 8.05 -14.94
CA SER A 482 -0.09 7.66 -15.06
C SER A 482 0.81 8.62 -14.27
N THR A 483 0.51 9.93 -14.33
CA THR A 483 1.17 10.96 -13.51
C THR A 483 0.98 10.70 -12.02
N LEU A 484 -0.25 10.37 -11.58
CA LEU A 484 -0.47 10.03 -10.18
C LEU A 484 0.31 8.78 -9.76
N THR A 485 0.37 7.75 -10.61
CA THR A 485 1.16 6.55 -10.35
C THR A 485 2.66 6.86 -10.22
N TYR A 486 3.16 7.76 -11.07
CA TYR A 486 4.54 8.26 -11.00
C TYR A 486 4.82 9.00 -9.68
N LEU A 487 3.92 9.89 -9.27
CA LEU A 487 4.03 10.66 -8.03
C LEU A 487 4.04 9.75 -6.80
N GLU A 488 3.10 8.81 -6.72
CA GLU A 488 3.01 7.82 -5.64
C GLU A 488 4.21 6.87 -5.59
N GLY A 489 4.83 6.61 -6.74
CA GLY A 489 6.00 5.73 -6.85
C GLY A 489 7.28 6.32 -6.26
N GLY A 490 7.33 7.63 -5.95
CA GLY A 490 8.51 8.35 -5.50
C GLY A 490 8.83 9.61 -6.31
N GLY A 491 8.09 9.87 -7.39
CA GLY A 491 8.24 11.07 -8.21
C GLY A 491 8.04 12.37 -7.42
N SER A 492 7.10 12.41 -6.47
CA SER A 492 6.87 13.60 -5.63
C SER A 492 8.09 14.02 -4.81
N GLN A 493 8.90 13.04 -4.37
CA GLN A 493 10.13 13.32 -3.62
C GLN A 493 11.19 13.97 -4.51
N LEU A 494 11.36 13.47 -5.74
CA LEU A 494 12.27 14.08 -6.72
C LEU A 494 11.83 15.51 -7.05
N LEU A 495 10.53 15.75 -7.26
CA LEU A 495 10.02 17.10 -7.52
C LEU A 495 10.26 18.03 -6.33
N GLY A 496 10.10 17.55 -5.10
CA GLY A 496 10.46 18.29 -3.88
C GLY A 496 11.94 18.65 -3.81
N GLN A 497 12.83 17.71 -4.14
CA GLN A 497 14.28 17.96 -4.21
C GLN A 497 14.63 19.00 -5.28
N LEU A 498 14.05 18.89 -6.48
CA LEU A 498 14.24 19.89 -7.55
C LEU A 498 13.72 21.27 -7.15
N ARG A 499 12.63 21.32 -6.36
CA ARG A 499 12.14 22.56 -5.76
C ARG A 499 13.16 23.14 -4.79
N GLU A 500 13.74 22.34 -3.90
CA GLU A 500 14.74 22.81 -2.92
C GLU A 500 16.02 23.36 -3.58
N THR A 501 16.44 22.83 -4.74
CA THR A 501 17.67 23.31 -5.41
C THR A 501 17.65 24.77 -5.87
N GLY A 502 16.48 25.38 -6.05
CA GLY A 502 16.35 26.74 -6.60
C GLY A 502 16.75 26.89 -8.09
N ARG A 503 17.31 25.86 -8.73
CA ARG A 503 17.86 25.91 -10.11
C ARG A 503 16.78 25.62 -11.17
N PRO A 504 16.93 26.12 -12.42
CA PRO A 504 16.06 25.74 -13.53
C PRO A 504 16.27 24.26 -13.88
N VAL A 505 15.20 23.59 -14.31
CA VAL A 505 15.26 22.16 -14.66
C VAL A 505 15.90 22.00 -16.03
N THR A 506 17.14 21.53 -16.06
CA THR A 506 17.92 21.24 -17.27
C THR A 506 18.32 19.77 -17.32
N HIS A 507 18.82 19.31 -18.48
CA HIS A 507 19.41 17.97 -18.61
C HIS A 507 20.51 17.72 -17.58
N GLN A 508 21.41 18.70 -17.40
CA GLN A 508 22.54 18.64 -16.46
C GLN A 508 22.07 18.51 -15.01
N LEU A 509 21.07 19.30 -14.58
CA LEU A 509 20.51 19.18 -13.23
C LEU A 509 19.92 17.78 -13.01
N LEU A 510 19.20 17.25 -13.99
CA LEU A 510 18.63 15.90 -13.87
C LEU A 510 19.72 14.81 -13.83
N ASP A 511 20.89 15.03 -14.44
CA ASP A 511 22.00 14.06 -14.40
C ASP A 511 22.57 13.88 -12.98
N GLU A 512 22.50 14.90 -12.13
CA GLU A 512 22.85 14.83 -10.71
C GLU A 512 21.95 13.82 -9.94
N TYR A 513 20.72 13.60 -10.43
CA TYR A 513 19.74 12.67 -9.84
C TYR A 513 19.60 11.35 -10.64
N ARG A 514 20.55 11.02 -11.52
CA ARG A 514 20.46 9.85 -12.44
C ARG A 514 20.23 8.49 -11.75
N ASN A 515 20.62 8.37 -10.48
CA ASN A 515 20.49 7.14 -9.70
C ASN A 515 19.06 6.91 -9.18
N LEU A 516 18.22 7.95 -9.19
CA LEU A 516 16.83 7.83 -8.79
C LEU A 516 15.99 7.27 -9.95
N PRO A 517 15.16 6.23 -9.71
CA PRO A 517 14.40 5.57 -10.78
C PRO A 517 13.38 6.50 -11.47
N HIS A 518 12.99 7.60 -10.81
CA HIS A 518 11.98 8.55 -11.28
C HIS A 518 12.53 9.68 -12.16
N THR A 519 13.86 9.83 -12.23
CA THR A 519 14.50 10.91 -12.99
C THR A 519 14.36 10.71 -14.49
N ARG A 520 14.58 9.49 -14.97
CA ARG A 520 14.52 9.18 -16.40
C ARG A 520 13.11 9.31 -16.98
N PRO A 521 12.03 8.78 -16.35
CA PRO A 521 10.66 9.04 -16.81
C PRO A 521 10.30 10.53 -16.86
N LEU A 522 10.75 11.31 -15.88
CA LEU A 522 10.54 12.76 -15.86
C LEU A 522 11.24 13.45 -17.03
N ARG A 523 12.51 13.12 -17.27
CA ARG A 523 13.27 13.67 -18.40
C ARG A 523 12.61 13.34 -19.74
N ASP A 524 12.24 12.08 -19.94
CA ASP A 524 11.56 11.63 -21.16
C ASP A 524 10.24 12.41 -21.36
N ALA A 525 9.48 12.68 -20.28
CA ALA A 525 8.26 13.47 -20.31
C ALA A 525 8.51 14.93 -20.68
N LEU A 526 9.53 15.57 -20.10
CA LEU A 526 9.89 16.96 -20.38
C LEU A 526 10.35 17.15 -21.83
N VAL A 527 11.12 16.20 -22.37
CA VAL A 527 11.50 16.21 -23.78
C VAL A 527 10.28 16.04 -24.69
N CYS A 528 9.42 15.08 -24.38
CA CYS A 528 8.19 14.83 -25.15
C CYS A 528 7.23 16.03 -25.14
N ALA A 529 7.17 16.74 -24.01
CA ALA A 529 6.34 17.92 -23.81
C ALA A 529 6.94 19.22 -24.38
N GLY A 530 8.14 19.15 -24.98
CA GLY A 530 8.88 20.29 -25.54
C GLY A 530 9.56 21.19 -24.50
N ALA A 531 9.53 20.84 -23.21
CA ALA A 531 10.15 21.61 -22.13
C ALA A 531 11.69 21.43 -22.07
N LEU A 532 12.22 20.34 -22.62
CA LEU A 532 13.66 20.11 -22.80
C LEU A 532 13.96 19.74 -24.26
N ALA A 533 15.10 20.21 -24.78
CA ALA A 533 15.55 19.82 -26.10
C ALA A 533 15.82 18.30 -26.17
N PRO A 534 15.54 17.61 -27.29
CA PRO A 534 15.88 16.20 -27.45
C PRO A 534 17.37 15.94 -27.26
N ARG A 535 17.72 14.98 -26.40
CA ARG A 535 19.09 14.52 -26.15
C ARG A 535 19.16 13.00 -26.28
N ASP A 536 20.16 12.48 -26.99
CA ASP A 536 20.39 11.04 -27.04
C ASP A 536 21.06 10.58 -25.73
N GLU A 537 20.22 10.23 -24.76
CA GLU A 537 20.65 9.75 -23.44
C GLU A 537 21.55 8.51 -23.51
N ILE A 538 21.39 7.67 -24.54
CA ILE A 538 22.19 6.45 -24.70
C ILE A 538 23.58 6.81 -25.21
N LEU A 539 23.67 7.71 -26.18
CA LEU A 539 24.96 8.24 -26.65
C LEU A 539 25.69 9.00 -25.53
N HIS A 540 25.00 9.87 -24.79
CA HIS A 540 25.60 10.61 -23.69
C HIS A 540 26.14 9.68 -22.59
N THR A 541 25.34 8.68 -22.18
CA THR A 541 25.80 7.66 -21.21
C THR A 541 26.99 6.86 -21.76
N LEU A 542 26.98 6.52 -23.04
CA LEU A 542 28.08 5.81 -23.69
C LEU A 542 29.37 6.63 -23.66
N GLU A 543 29.31 7.94 -23.96
CA GLU A 543 30.47 8.84 -23.93
C GLU A 543 31.09 8.91 -22.53
N GLU A 544 30.27 9.05 -21.48
CA GLU A 544 30.74 9.00 -20.09
C GLU A 544 31.36 7.64 -19.72
N GLN A 545 30.76 6.54 -20.18
CA GLN A 545 31.26 5.19 -19.93
C GLN A 545 32.59 4.94 -20.64
N LEU A 546 32.74 5.41 -21.88
CA LEU A 546 33.99 5.35 -22.62
C LEU A 546 35.07 6.17 -21.93
N HIS A 547 34.73 7.38 -21.46
CA HIS A 547 35.68 8.23 -20.75
C HIS A 547 36.22 7.57 -19.48
N ARG A 548 35.33 6.99 -18.65
CA ARG A 548 35.71 6.25 -17.44
C ARG A 548 36.52 4.99 -17.77
N PHE A 549 36.05 4.18 -18.72
CA PHE A 549 36.76 2.97 -19.14
C PHE A 549 38.20 3.27 -19.59
N LEU A 550 38.41 4.35 -20.35
CA LEU A 550 39.74 4.76 -20.80
C LEU A 550 40.61 5.31 -19.66
N ALA A 551 40.02 5.89 -18.61
CA ALA A 551 40.76 6.37 -17.44
C ALA A 551 41.31 5.22 -16.59
N ASP A 552 40.62 4.07 -16.59
CA ASP A 552 40.99 2.87 -15.81
C ASP A 552 42.13 2.04 -16.46
N ILE A 553 42.56 2.37 -17.68
CA ILE A 553 43.67 1.67 -18.36
C ILE A 553 44.98 2.24 -17.85
N ASP A 554 45.90 1.44 -17.30
CA ASP A 554 47.15 1.93 -16.69
C ASP A 554 48.19 2.45 -17.70
N ASP A 555 48.39 1.71 -18.80
CA ASP A 555 49.40 2.01 -19.82
C ASP A 555 49.01 3.22 -20.69
N GLU A 556 49.92 4.18 -20.84
CA GLU A 556 49.65 5.44 -21.55
C GLU A 556 49.52 5.25 -23.07
N GLU A 557 50.29 4.35 -23.67
CA GLU A 557 50.26 4.12 -25.12
C GLU A 557 49.00 3.34 -25.54
N ASP A 558 48.62 2.32 -24.78
CA ASP A 558 47.35 1.59 -24.95
C ASP A 558 46.16 2.54 -24.74
N ARG A 559 46.22 3.39 -23.71
CA ARG A 559 45.19 4.41 -23.44
C ARG A 559 45.03 5.38 -24.60
N LYS A 560 46.14 5.89 -25.18
CA LYS A 560 46.11 6.76 -26.37
C LYS A 560 45.52 6.05 -27.59
N LEU A 561 45.96 4.83 -27.87
CA LEU A 561 45.50 4.05 -29.02
C LEU A 561 44.00 3.75 -28.93
N LEU A 562 43.53 3.30 -27.76
CA LEU A 562 42.13 3.00 -27.51
C LEU A 562 41.25 4.26 -27.49
N ARG A 563 41.76 5.39 -26.96
CA ARG A 563 41.07 6.70 -27.04
C ARG A 563 40.88 7.15 -28.48
N ASN A 564 41.91 7.00 -29.32
CA ASN A 564 41.84 7.32 -30.74
C ASN A 564 40.84 6.43 -31.47
N TYR A 565 40.83 5.13 -31.19
CA TYR A 565 39.84 4.20 -31.73
C TYR A 565 38.42 4.56 -31.30
N ALA A 566 38.20 4.78 -30.00
CA ALA A 566 36.90 5.11 -29.45
C ALA A 566 36.34 6.40 -30.06
N THR A 567 37.17 7.43 -30.20
CA THR A 567 36.75 8.75 -30.69
C THR A 567 36.55 8.76 -32.22
N TRP A 568 37.58 8.35 -32.97
CA TRP A 568 37.61 8.54 -34.42
C TRP A 568 36.97 7.41 -35.22
N ARG A 569 36.79 6.22 -34.62
CA ARG A 569 36.18 5.07 -35.30
C ARG A 569 34.84 4.71 -34.69
N LEU A 570 34.78 4.40 -33.39
CA LEU A 570 33.53 3.95 -32.74
C LEU A 570 32.50 5.08 -32.68
N LEU A 571 32.81 6.19 -32.00
CA LEU A 571 31.88 7.32 -31.87
C LEU A 571 31.58 7.96 -33.21
N HIS A 572 32.58 8.16 -34.07
CA HIS A 572 32.33 8.68 -35.42
C HIS A 572 31.38 7.80 -36.22
N LYS A 573 31.53 6.46 -36.23
CA LYS A 573 30.58 5.54 -36.88
C LYS A 573 29.18 5.61 -36.27
N LEU A 574 29.09 5.71 -34.94
CA LEU A 574 27.81 5.79 -34.26
C LEU A 574 27.09 7.12 -34.55
N ARG A 575 27.82 8.23 -34.57
CA ARG A 575 27.30 9.57 -34.89
C ARG A 575 26.93 9.72 -36.37
N THR A 576 27.79 9.27 -37.30
CA THR A 576 27.51 9.33 -38.75
C THR A 576 26.37 8.42 -39.19
N LYS A 577 26.20 7.26 -38.54
CA LYS A 577 25.03 6.39 -38.77
C LYS A 577 23.76 6.87 -38.06
N ALA A 578 23.86 7.79 -37.11
CA ALA A 578 22.72 8.28 -36.35
C ALA A 578 21.93 9.35 -37.11
N ARG A 579 21.12 8.93 -38.09
CA ARG A 579 19.88 9.66 -38.45
C ARG A 579 18.78 9.47 -37.40
N ARG A 580 19.02 8.61 -36.39
CA ARG A 580 18.09 8.21 -35.31
C ARG A 580 18.88 7.99 -34.01
N PRO A 581 18.23 8.09 -32.83
CA PRO A 581 18.87 7.83 -31.54
C PRO A 581 19.48 6.42 -31.44
N LEU A 582 20.60 6.33 -30.73
CA LEU A 582 21.34 5.10 -30.47
C LEU A 582 20.49 4.13 -29.64
N THR A 583 20.60 2.83 -29.93
CA THR A 583 19.94 1.80 -29.12
C THR A 583 20.87 1.25 -28.04
N ARG A 584 20.31 0.83 -26.89
CA ARG A 584 21.11 0.24 -25.80
C ARG A 584 22.01 -0.92 -26.26
N PRO A 585 21.54 -1.88 -27.07
CA PRO A 585 22.41 -2.95 -27.57
C PRO A 585 23.59 -2.44 -28.40
N GLN A 586 23.43 -1.36 -29.16
CA GLN A 586 24.53 -0.77 -29.91
C GLN A 586 25.58 -0.15 -28.98
N ALA A 587 25.16 0.56 -27.92
CA ALA A 587 26.06 1.11 -26.92
C ALA A 587 26.81 0.01 -26.15
N THR A 588 26.09 -1.02 -25.70
CA THR A 588 26.70 -2.19 -25.04
C THR A 588 27.67 -2.90 -25.96
N TYR A 589 27.33 -3.07 -27.24
CA TYR A 589 28.23 -3.68 -28.21
C TYR A 589 29.49 -2.84 -28.44
N ALA A 590 29.38 -1.50 -28.51
CA ALA A 590 30.53 -0.62 -28.65
C ALA A 590 31.49 -0.71 -27.45
N LEU A 591 30.97 -0.69 -26.22
CA LEU A 591 31.77 -0.90 -25.01
C LEU A 591 32.44 -2.27 -25.00
N LEU A 592 31.73 -3.31 -25.45
CA LEU A 592 32.29 -4.64 -25.53
C LEU A 592 33.38 -4.75 -26.61
N GLN A 593 33.24 -4.07 -27.75
CA GLN A 593 34.31 -4.01 -28.74
C GLN A 593 35.56 -3.32 -28.18
N LEU A 594 35.38 -2.25 -27.40
CA LEU A 594 36.49 -1.56 -26.75
C LEU A 594 37.15 -2.44 -25.66
N SER A 595 36.36 -3.13 -24.86
CA SER A 595 36.86 -4.04 -23.82
C SER A 595 37.65 -5.21 -24.41
N ILE A 596 37.17 -5.83 -25.50
CA ILE A 596 37.92 -6.91 -26.16
C ILE A 596 39.17 -6.37 -26.88
N ALA A 597 39.16 -5.11 -27.35
CA ALA A 597 40.36 -4.48 -27.89
C ALA A 597 41.41 -4.20 -26.80
N ALA A 598 40.98 -3.77 -25.62
CA ALA A 598 41.88 -3.60 -24.47
C ALA A 598 42.46 -4.93 -23.99
N ASP A 599 41.65 -6.00 -23.96
CA ASP A 599 42.10 -7.37 -23.66
C ASP A 599 43.19 -7.85 -24.63
N LEU A 600 43.08 -7.56 -25.93
CA LEU A 600 44.13 -7.87 -26.91
C LEU A 600 45.43 -7.13 -26.60
N LEU A 601 45.37 -5.82 -26.32
CA LEU A 601 46.58 -5.03 -26.03
C LEU A 601 47.22 -5.49 -24.72
N GLU A 602 46.42 -5.74 -23.69
CA GLU A 602 46.89 -6.30 -22.42
C GLU A 602 47.51 -7.70 -22.60
N TYR A 603 46.91 -8.55 -23.42
CA TYR A 603 47.47 -9.86 -23.75
C TYR A 603 48.85 -9.75 -24.39
N LEU A 604 49.02 -8.88 -25.39
CA LEU A 604 50.32 -8.66 -26.05
C LEU A 604 51.35 -8.12 -25.04
N ARG A 605 50.95 -7.15 -24.21
CA ARG A 605 51.81 -6.57 -23.18
C ARG A 605 52.29 -7.59 -22.16
N ARG A 606 51.40 -8.47 -21.67
CA ARG A 606 51.75 -9.57 -20.74
C ARG A 606 52.74 -10.57 -21.34
N HIS A 607 52.78 -10.69 -22.66
CA HIS A 607 53.74 -11.53 -23.39
C HIS A 607 54.96 -10.75 -23.89
N GLY A 608 55.16 -9.50 -23.43
CA GLY A 608 56.32 -8.67 -23.78
C GLY A 608 56.35 -8.24 -25.25
N ARG A 609 55.19 -8.17 -25.91
CA ARG A 609 55.05 -7.79 -27.32
C ARG A 609 54.41 -6.42 -27.46
N GLN A 610 54.98 -5.57 -28.29
CA GLN A 610 54.31 -4.36 -28.78
C GLN A 610 53.36 -4.70 -29.95
N PRO A 611 52.29 -3.92 -30.20
CA PRO A 611 51.37 -4.15 -31.33
C PRO A 611 52.06 -4.23 -32.69
N GLU A 612 53.14 -3.46 -32.89
CA GLU A 612 53.93 -3.44 -34.13
C GLU A 612 54.78 -4.70 -34.32
N GLU A 613 55.11 -5.39 -33.23
CA GLU A 613 55.93 -6.59 -33.19
C GLU A 613 55.10 -7.88 -33.11
N ALA A 614 53.78 -7.77 -32.99
CA ALA A 614 52.89 -8.93 -33.01
C ALA A 614 52.98 -9.67 -34.36
N ASP A 615 52.88 -11.00 -34.31
CA ASP A 615 52.79 -11.87 -35.48
C ASP A 615 51.44 -12.63 -35.52
N GLN A 616 51.25 -13.50 -36.51
CA GLN A 616 50.01 -14.26 -36.66
C GLN A 616 49.81 -15.28 -35.52
N HIS A 617 50.89 -15.84 -34.99
CA HIS A 617 50.85 -16.85 -33.94
C HIS A 617 50.39 -16.24 -32.61
N ASP A 618 50.83 -15.03 -32.29
CA ASP A 618 50.35 -14.27 -31.13
C ASP A 618 48.82 -14.04 -31.21
N LEU A 619 48.31 -13.64 -32.39
CA LEU A 619 46.89 -13.39 -32.61
C LEU A 619 46.04 -14.66 -32.56
N ASP A 620 46.55 -15.77 -33.08
CA ASP A 620 45.85 -17.06 -33.08
C ASP A 620 45.78 -17.63 -31.66
N ARG A 621 46.88 -17.56 -30.90
CA ARG A 621 46.92 -17.97 -29.49
C ARG A 621 45.97 -17.14 -28.63
N TRP A 622 45.90 -15.83 -28.87
CA TRP A 622 44.92 -14.97 -28.21
C TRP A 622 43.48 -15.35 -28.58
N GLN A 623 43.19 -15.59 -29.86
CA GLN A 623 41.86 -16.02 -30.33
C GLN A 623 41.43 -17.36 -29.72
N MET A 624 42.35 -18.29 -29.50
CA MET A 624 42.08 -19.55 -28.81
C MET A 624 41.74 -19.34 -27.33
N SER A 625 42.36 -18.34 -26.68
CA SER A 625 42.11 -18.02 -25.27
C SER A 625 40.82 -17.21 -25.03
N ASN A 626 40.34 -16.46 -26.04
CA ASN A 626 39.17 -15.58 -25.91
C ASN A 626 38.10 -15.88 -26.98
N THR A 627 37.01 -16.52 -26.55
CA THR A 627 35.86 -16.85 -27.42
C THR A 627 35.19 -15.64 -28.09
N GLN A 628 35.41 -14.43 -27.58
CA GLN A 628 34.88 -13.18 -28.14
C GLN A 628 35.89 -12.41 -29.01
N ALA A 629 37.09 -12.95 -29.25
CA ALA A 629 38.17 -12.30 -29.98
C ALA A 629 37.75 -11.73 -31.34
N HIS A 630 36.87 -12.44 -32.07
CA HIS A 630 36.29 -12.00 -33.35
C HIS A 630 35.66 -10.59 -33.30
N ARG A 631 35.28 -10.07 -32.12
CA ARG A 631 34.69 -8.73 -31.95
C ARG A 631 35.72 -7.60 -32.02
N ALA A 632 37.00 -7.88 -31.76
CA ALA A 632 38.10 -6.92 -31.94
C ALA A 632 38.45 -6.67 -33.41
N ARG A 633 37.86 -7.42 -34.35
CA ARG A 633 38.20 -7.31 -35.78
C ARG A 633 38.11 -5.88 -36.34
N ASP A 634 37.12 -5.08 -35.94
CA ASP A 634 37.03 -3.68 -36.40
C ASP A 634 38.15 -2.80 -35.82
N PHE A 635 38.53 -3.02 -34.56
CA PHE A 635 39.69 -2.36 -33.93
C PHE A 635 40.97 -2.74 -34.66
N PHE A 636 41.20 -4.05 -34.81
CA PHE A 636 42.37 -4.59 -35.47
C PHE A 636 42.53 -4.04 -36.90
N GLN A 637 41.49 -4.14 -37.72
CA GLN A 637 41.51 -3.58 -39.09
C GLN A 637 41.79 -2.08 -39.12
N TRP A 638 41.20 -1.32 -38.18
CA TRP A 638 41.44 0.11 -38.05
C TRP A 638 42.88 0.42 -37.63
N ALA A 639 43.45 -0.36 -36.70
CA ALA A 639 44.79 -0.20 -36.18
C ALA A 639 45.85 -0.59 -37.23
N THR A 640 45.65 -1.70 -37.96
CA THR A 640 46.49 -2.10 -39.10
C THR A 640 46.46 -1.04 -40.20
N ALA A 641 45.29 -0.47 -40.51
CA ALA A 641 45.18 0.61 -41.51
C ALA A 641 45.96 1.87 -41.09
N ARG A 642 46.09 2.14 -39.79
CA ARG A 642 46.90 3.22 -39.20
C ARG A 642 48.36 2.82 -38.93
N ARG A 643 48.80 1.64 -39.35
CA ARG A 643 50.15 1.09 -39.18
C ARG A 643 50.58 0.76 -37.74
N HIS A 644 49.64 0.57 -36.81
CA HIS A 644 49.94 0.08 -35.45
C HIS A 644 50.16 -1.44 -35.39
N PHE A 645 49.75 -2.17 -36.44
CA PHE A 645 50.01 -3.60 -36.61
C PHE A 645 50.62 -3.85 -37.99
N ARG A 646 51.41 -4.91 -38.12
CA ARG A 646 51.94 -5.36 -39.42
C ARG A 646 50.81 -5.71 -40.40
N ARG A 647 51.02 -5.38 -41.67
CA ARG A 647 50.08 -5.73 -42.75
C ARG A 647 50.12 -7.24 -43.00
N GLY A 648 48.98 -7.82 -43.40
CA GLY A 648 48.86 -9.24 -43.75
C GLY A 648 48.43 -10.15 -42.59
N LEU A 649 48.41 -9.64 -41.36
CA LEU A 649 47.86 -10.35 -40.21
C LEU A 649 46.33 -10.46 -40.28
N LEU A 650 45.77 -11.59 -39.86
CA LEU A 650 44.37 -11.95 -39.98
C LEU A 650 43.74 -12.28 -38.62
N LEU A 651 42.51 -11.80 -38.42
CA LEU A 651 41.71 -12.09 -37.24
C LEU A 651 40.42 -12.79 -37.69
N ALA A 652 40.23 -14.04 -37.27
CA ALA A 652 39.20 -14.90 -37.85
C ALA A 652 37.78 -14.36 -37.58
N PRO A 653 36.87 -14.40 -38.58
CA PRO A 653 35.46 -14.07 -38.37
C PRO A 653 34.78 -15.08 -37.45
N ARG A 654 33.67 -14.66 -36.82
CA ARG A 654 32.77 -15.59 -36.14
C ARG A 654 32.22 -16.62 -37.15
N PRO A 655 32.24 -17.93 -36.85
CA PRO A 655 31.53 -18.93 -37.64
C PRO A 655 30.03 -18.60 -37.71
N ARG A 656 29.44 -18.64 -38.91
CA ARG A 656 28.00 -18.47 -39.08
C ARG A 656 27.31 -19.71 -38.54
N HIS A 657 26.59 -19.60 -37.42
CA HIS A 657 25.63 -20.62 -37.02
C HIS A 657 24.35 -20.45 -37.84
N HIS A 658 24.05 -21.42 -38.69
CA HIS A 658 22.71 -21.58 -39.26
C HIS A 658 21.80 -22.09 -38.13
N GLY A 659 20.91 -21.22 -37.63
CA GLY A 659 20.01 -21.58 -36.55
C GLY A 659 19.02 -22.67 -36.96
N SER A 660 18.92 -23.72 -36.16
CA SER A 660 18.18 -24.97 -36.36
C SER A 660 16.65 -24.88 -36.17
N GLY A 661 16.03 -23.76 -36.54
CA GLY A 661 14.58 -23.60 -36.45
C GLY A 661 14.03 -22.98 -37.72
N ALA A 662 13.84 -23.76 -38.77
CA ALA A 662 13.08 -23.32 -39.93
C ALA A 662 11.58 -23.36 -39.58
N MET A 663 10.88 -22.26 -39.80
CA MET A 663 9.40 -22.24 -39.74
C MET A 663 8.88 -22.70 -41.09
N THR A 664 7.95 -23.64 -41.11
CA THR A 664 7.33 -24.08 -42.37
C THR A 664 6.34 -23.04 -42.89
N ASP A 665 6.04 -23.07 -44.19
CA ASP A 665 5.04 -22.17 -44.75
C ASP A 665 3.63 -22.40 -44.19
N ASP A 666 3.27 -23.65 -43.87
CA ASP A 666 2.00 -23.97 -43.23
C ASP A 666 1.88 -23.38 -41.83
N GLU A 667 2.95 -23.46 -41.03
CA GLU A 667 3.02 -22.81 -39.72
C GLU A 667 2.91 -21.30 -39.84
N ARG A 668 3.63 -20.69 -40.80
CA ARG A 668 3.60 -19.26 -41.08
C ARG A 668 2.20 -18.77 -41.45
N TRP A 669 1.52 -19.45 -42.38
CA TRP A 669 0.16 -19.12 -42.80
C TRP A 669 -0.88 -19.37 -41.71
N LYS A 670 -0.71 -20.42 -40.90
CA LYS A 670 -1.55 -20.65 -39.71
C LYS A 670 -1.47 -19.49 -38.73
N HIS A 671 -0.27 -18.97 -38.47
CA HIS A 671 -0.09 -17.77 -37.64
C HIS A 671 -0.69 -16.52 -38.30
N ALA A 672 -0.49 -16.30 -39.60
CA ALA A 672 -1.06 -15.15 -40.32
C ALA A 672 -2.60 -15.13 -40.26
N ARG A 673 -3.25 -16.27 -40.54
CA ARG A 673 -4.71 -16.41 -40.45
C ARG A 673 -5.21 -16.15 -39.03
N ARG A 674 -4.53 -16.69 -38.02
CA ARG A 674 -4.87 -16.42 -36.61
C ARG A 674 -4.80 -14.92 -36.29
N LEU A 675 -3.73 -14.22 -36.69
CA LEU A 675 -3.61 -12.78 -36.44
C LEU A 675 -4.64 -11.93 -37.22
N LEU A 676 -5.10 -12.39 -38.38
CA LEU A 676 -6.16 -11.70 -39.14
C LEU A 676 -7.53 -11.79 -38.45
N HIS A 677 -7.86 -12.91 -37.81
CA HIS A 677 -9.23 -13.16 -37.35
C HIS A 677 -9.41 -13.17 -35.81
N ASP A 678 -8.38 -13.53 -35.04
CA ASP A 678 -8.48 -13.65 -33.58
C ASP A 678 -8.43 -12.27 -32.90
N THR A 679 -9.60 -11.74 -32.55
CA THR A 679 -9.74 -10.44 -31.87
C THR A 679 -9.40 -10.48 -30.38
N SER A 680 -9.09 -11.66 -29.81
CA SER A 680 -8.61 -11.76 -28.43
C SER A 680 -7.15 -11.31 -28.28
N ILE A 681 -6.39 -11.30 -29.39
CA ILE A 681 -5.01 -10.84 -29.46
C ILE A 681 -4.96 -9.32 -29.57
N ASP A 682 -4.03 -8.69 -28.87
CA ASP A 682 -3.82 -7.25 -28.92
C ASP A 682 -3.59 -6.76 -30.36
N ARG A 683 -4.22 -5.65 -30.72
CA ARG A 683 -4.19 -5.09 -32.08
C ARG A 683 -2.79 -4.77 -32.56
N CYS A 684 -1.92 -4.29 -31.67
CA CYS A 684 -0.51 -4.04 -32.02
C CYS A 684 0.20 -5.34 -32.36
N ASP A 685 -0.05 -6.42 -31.61
CA ASP A 685 0.59 -7.72 -31.83
C ASP A 685 0.12 -8.36 -33.14
N ARG A 686 -1.18 -8.21 -33.45
CA ARG A 686 -1.76 -8.65 -34.73
C ARG A 686 -1.09 -7.97 -35.90
N PHE A 687 -1.08 -6.63 -35.92
CA PHE A 687 -0.49 -5.90 -37.03
C PHE A 687 1.03 -6.10 -37.13
N ALA A 688 1.76 -6.01 -36.01
CA ALA A 688 3.20 -6.24 -36.00
C ALA A 688 3.57 -7.66 -36.46
N GLY A 689 2.79 -8.66 -36.06
CA GLY A 689 3.01 -10.04 -36.48
C GLY A 689 2.75 -10.24 -37.97
N LEU A 690 1.74 -9.57 -38.53
CA LEU A 690 1.50 -9.56 -39.98
C LEU A 690 2.63 -8.88 -40.75
N LEU A 691 3.18 -7.78 -40.25
CA LEU A 691 4.38 -7.14 -40.83
C LEU A 691 5.60 -8.07 -40.84
N LEU A 692 5.74 -8.89 -39.80
CA LEU A 692 6.81 -9.88 -39.73
C LEU A 692 6.58 -11.06 -40.69
N LEU A 693 5.38 -11.66 -40.68
CA LEU A 693 5.06 -12.91 -41.38
C LEU A 693 4.81 -12.72 -42.89
N LEU A 694 4.30 -11.56 -43.30
CA LEU A 694 3.90 -11.29 -44.69
C LEU A 694 4.85 -10.33 -45.40
N PHE A 695 5.41 -9.36 -44.68
CA PHE A 695 6.29 -8.32 -45.25
C PHE A 695 7.74 -8.47 -44.81
N ALA A 696 8.07 -9.57 -44.13
CA ALA A 696 9.40 -9.86 -43.67
C ALA A 696 10.06 -8.66 -42.97
N GLN A 697 9.32 -7.91 -42.15
CA GLN A 697 9.86 -6.72 -41.48
C GLN A 697 10.54 -7.10 -40.17
N PRO A 698 11.75 -6.58 -39.88
CA PRO A 698 12.46 -6.96 -38.66
C PRO A 698 11.84 -6.22 -37.48
N SER A 699 11.81 -6.85 -36.31
CA SER A 699 11.23 -6.25 -35.09
C SER A 699 11.79 -4.85 -34.79
N ARG A 700 13.07 -4.62 -35.10
CA ARG A 700 13.73 -3.30 -34.95
C ARG A 700 13.14 -2.22 -35.88
N ARG A 701 12.71 -2.57 -37.09
CA ARG A 701 12.10 -1.62 -38.03
C ARG A 701 10.63 -1.41 -37.73
N ILE A 702 9.91 -2.49 -37.43
CA ILE A 702 8.49 -2.46 -37.05
C ILE A 702 8.25 -1.45 -35.93
N VAL A 703 8.99 -1.54 -34.82
CA VAL A 703 8.78 -0.64 -33.68
C VAL A 703 9.09 0.84 -33.99
N THR A 704 9.86 1.11 -35.05
CA THR A 704 10.20 2.48 -35.47
C THR A 704 9.26 3.04 -36.54
N LEU A 705 8.18 2.33 -36.88
CA LEU A 705 7.17 2.87 -37.78
C LEU A 705 6.44 4.02 -37.09
N ARG A 706 6.25 5.10 -37.84
CA ARG A 706 5.47 6.26 -37.45
C ARG A 706 4.08 6.19 -38.09
N THR A 707 3.14 6.98 -37.59
CA THR A 707 1.76 7.01 -38.08
C THR A 707 1.67 7.51 -39.52
N ASP A 708 2.60 8.38 -39.94
CA ASP A 708 2.73 8.88 -41.32
C ASP A 708 3.14 7.80 -42.33
N ALA A 709 3.65 6.65 -41.86
CA ALA A 709 3.93 5.50 -42.72
C ALA A 709 2.65 4.85 -43.26
N ILE A 710 1.49 5.11 -42.64
CA ILE A 710 0.18 4.66 -43.12
C ILE A 710 -0.53 5.85 -43.72
N THR A 711 -0.82 5.75 -45.01
CA THR A 711 -1.57 6.78 -45.74
C THR A 711 -2.84 6.18 -46.30
N GLN A 712 -3.90 6.98 -46.36
CA GLN A 712 -5.14 6.60 -47.03
C GLN A 712 -5.37 7.56 -48.19
N ARG A 713 -5.49 7.02 -49.40
CA ARG A 713 -5.82 7.85 -50.55
C ARG A 713 -7.27 8.33 -50.46
N ILE A 714 -7.51 9.57 -50.89
CA ILE A 714 -8.82 10.22 -50.79
C ILE A 714 -9.80 9.68 -51.84
N ASP A 715 -9.29 9.31 -53.02
CA ASP A 715 -10.05 8.89 -54.21
C ASP A 715 -10.77 7.54 -54.01
N ASN A 716 -10.04 6.50 -53.63
CA ASN A 716 -10.52 5.12 -53.57
C ASN A 716 -10.45 4.52 -52.16
N ARG A 717 -10.10 5.34 -51.15
CA ARG A 717 -9.91 4.94 -49.75
C ARG A 717 -8.88 3.81 -49.55
N ALA A 718 -8.02 3.53 -50.53
CA ALA A 718 -6.98 2.52 -50.43
C ALA A 718 -5.95 2.92 -49.37
N VAL A 719 -5.64 1.97 -48.50
CA VAL A 719 -4.67 2.16 -47.42
C VAL A 719 -3.32 1.68 -47.90
N SER A 720 -2.30 2.53 -47.83
CA SER A 720 -0.94 2.24 -48.26
C SER A 720 0.03 2.30 -47.08
N LEU A 721 1.02 1.42 -47.08
CA LEU A 721 2.06 1.31 -46.06
C LEU A 721 3.44 1.58 -46.67
N ALA A 722 4.10 2.62 -46.20
CA ALA A 722 5.48 2.96 -46.60
C ALA A 722 6.49 2.12 -45.79
N LEU A 723 6.97 1.04 -46.39
CA LEU A 723 8.06 0.22 -45.83
C LEU A 723 9.39 0.51 -46.52
N GLY A 724 9.42 0.84 -47.81
CA GLY A 724 10.61 1.25 -48.55
C GLY A 724 10.39 2.55 -49.33
N THR A 725 11.00 2.68 -50.51
CA THR A 725 10.78 3.83 -51.40
C THR A 725 9.42 3.76 -52.07
N GLU A 726 8.91 2.55 -52.31
CA GLU A 726 7.60 2.32 -52.91
C GLU A 726 6.59 1.89 -51.83
N PRO A 727 5.45 2.59 -51.68
CA PRO A 727 4.43 2.23 -50.70
C PRO A 727 3.61 1.02 -51.16
N VAL A 728 3.28 0.13 -50.21
CA VAL A 728 2.52 -1.10 -50.50
C VAL A 728 1.04 -0.89 -50.21
N VAL A 729 0.18 -1.17 -51.19
CA VAL A 729 -1.28 -1.15 -50.99
C VAL A 729 -1.69 -2.34 -50.12
N LEU A 730 -2.32 -2.06 -48.98
CA LEU A 730 -2.73 -3.07 -48.02
C LEU A 730 -4.09 -3.67 -48.40
N PRO A 731 -4.23 -5.01 -48.39
CA PRO A 731 -5.54 -5.67 -48.49
C PRO A 731 -6.50 -5.22 -47.40
N THR A 732 -7.81 -5.21 -47.68
CA THR A 732 -8.86 -4.60 -46.83
C THR A 732 -8.78 -4.96 -45.35
N LEU A 733 -8.56 -6.24 -45.00
CA LEU A 733 -8.47 -6.67 -43.60
C LEU A 733 -7.24 -6.09 -42.87
N ILE A 734 -6.10 -6.04 -43.56
CA ILE A 734 -4.85 -5.48 -43.02
C ILE A 734 -4.94 -3.95 -42.97
N GLY A 735 -5.52 -3.33 -44.00
CA GLY A 735 -5.77 -1.89 -44.05
C GLY A 735 -6.68 -1.40 -42.93
N ARG A 736 -7.77 -2.13 -42.62
CA ARG A 736 -8.64 -1.81 -41.46
C ARG A 736 -7.88 -1.89 -40.13
N LEU A 737 -7.04 -2.91 -39.94
CA LEU A 737 -6.18 -3.03 -38.75
C LEU A 737 -5.17 -1.88 -38.65
N ALA A 738 -4.56 -1.50 -39.77
CA ALA A 738 -3.61 -0.38 -39.84
C ALA A 738 -4.29 0.95 -39.47
N LEU A 739 -5.45 1.25 -40.06
CA LEU A 739 -6.23 2.45 -39.73
C LEU A 739 -6.72 2.45 -38.28
N ASP A 740 -7.16 1.30 -37.74
CA ASP A 740 -7.58 1.21 -36.35
C ASP A 740 -6.43 1.57 -35.39
N LEU A 741 -5.18 1.22 -35.72
CA LEU A 741 -4.01 1.64 -34.93
C LEU A 741 -3.70 3.14 -35.01
N VAL A 742 -4.02 3.79 -36.12
CA VAL A 742 -3.83 5.24 -36.31
C VAL A 742 -4.94 6.03 -35.62
N VAL A 743 -6.20 5.60 -35.77
CA VAL A 743 -7.39 6.26 -35.21
C VAL A 743 -7.49 6.00 -33.71
N ASN A 744 -7.46 4.73 -33.31
CA ASN A 744 -7.51 4.32 -31.91
C ASN A 744 -6.07 4.13 -31.39
N ARG A 745 -5.29 5.22 -31.43
CA ARG A 745 -3.87 5.22 -31.06
C ARG A 745 -3.66 4.42 -29.79
N TYR A 746 -2.78 3.43 -29.89
CA TYR A 746 -2.43 2.59 -28.75
C TYR A 746 -1.90 3.48 -27.63
N ARG A 747 -2.67 3.56 -26.53
CA ARG A 747 -2.20 4.17 -25.27
C ARG A 747 -1.05 3.32 -24.76
N GLY A 748 0.16 3.68 -25.18
CA GLY A 748 1.39 3.10 -24.66
C GLY A 748 1.36 3.14 -23.13
N ARG A 749 2.07 2.22 -22.48
CA ARG A 749 2.19 2.25 -21.01
C ARG A 749 3.14 3.34 -20.52
N ALA A 750 3.37 4.37 -21.34
CA ALA A 750 4.25 5.47 -21.00
C ALA A 750 3.72 6.15 -19.74
N ALA A 751 4.56 6.20 -18.71
CA ALA A 751 4.17 6.69 -17.40
C ALA A 751 3.80 8.18 -17.41
N LEU A 752 4.30 8.97 -18.37
CA LEU A 752 4.20 10.43 -18.39
C LEU A 752 4.22 11.01 -19.83
N ALA A 753 3.20 10.71 -20.64
CA ALA A 753 2.96 11.39 -21.93
C ALA A 753 1.51 11.19 -22.40
N GLN A 754 0.99 12.07 -23.28
CA GLN A 754 -0.21 11.77 -24.06
C GLN A 754 0.14 10.95 -25.31
N THR A 755 -0.85 10.24 -25.86
CA THR A 755 -0.71 9.50 -27.13
C THR A 755 -0.58 10.38 -28.37
N SER A 756 -0.96 11.65 -28.27
CA SER A 756 -0.82 12.66 -29.31
C SER A 756 0.58 13.28 -29.35
N ASP A 757 1.34 13.20 -28.26
CA ASP A 757 2.65 13.85 -28.14
C ASP A 757 3.76 13.11 -28.89
N HIS A 758 3.43 11.97 -29.52
CA HIS A 758 4.35 11.21 -30.35
C HIS A 758 3.63 10.59 -31.55
N ASP A 759 4.37 10.39 -32.63
CA ASP A 759 3.84 9.79 -33.87
C ASP A 759 4.26 8.34 -34.04
N TRP A 760 4.72 7.66 -32.99
CA TRP A 760 5.07 6.24 -33.09
C TRP A 760 3.81 5.38 -33.25
N LEU A 761 3.79 4.53 -34.27
CA LEU A 761 2.73 3.55 -34.48
C LEU A 761 2.74 2.47 -33.39
N PHE A 762 3.93 2.16 -32.86
CA PHE A 762 4.14 1.21 -31.77
C PHE A 762 4.85 1.89 -30.58
N PRO A 763 4.12 2.67 -29.75
CA PRO A 763 4.73 3.43 -28.68
C PRO A 763 5.20 2.54 -27.52
N GLY A 764 6.28 2.99 -26.87
CA GLY A 764 6.93 2.29 -25.77
C GLY A 764 6.37 2.65 -24.39
N VAL A 765 7.09 2.20 -23.36
CA VAL A 765 6.84 2.54 -21.95
C VAL A 765 7.51 3.87 -21.55
N ARG A 766 8.33 4.44 -22.44
CA ARG A 766 8.97 5.74 -22.23
C ARG A 766 8.27 6.78 -23.08
N ALA A 767 8.05 7.96 -22.52
CA ALA A 767 7.50 9.10 -23.23
C ALA A 767 8.34 9.40 -24.49
N GLY A 768 7.67 9.71 -25.60
CA GLY A 768 8.31 10.04 -26.88
C GLY A 768 9.14 8.92 -27.53
N SER A 769 9.13 7.69 -26.99
CA SER A 769 9.98 6.59 -27.47
C SER A 769 9.18 5.43 -28.07
N PRO A 770 9.69 4.76 -29.12
CA PRO A 770 9.08 3.55 -29.63
C PRO A 770 9.24 2.37 -28.65
N MET A 771 8.45 1.32 -28.86
CA MET A 771 8.63 0.03 -28.19
C MET A 771 10.04 -0.53 -28.46
N SER A 772 10.62 -1.25 -27.49
CA SER A 772 11.88 -1.96 -27.77
C SER A 772 11.62 -3.20 -28.62
N SER A 773 12.54 -3.51 -29.54
CA SER A 773 12.49 -4.73 -30.35
C SER A 773 12.48 -6.00 -29.49
N GLN A 774 13.20 -6.00 -28.35
CA GLN A 774 13.18 -7.09 -27.39
C GLN A 774 11.79 -7.31 -26.78
N ASN A 775 11.09 -6.23 -26.41
CA ASN A 775 9.74 -6.35 -25.89
C ASN A 775 8.76 -6.84 -26.97
N LEU A 776 8.90 -6.38 -28.21
CA LEU A 776 8.09 -6.91 -29.32
C LEU A 776 8.35 -8.41 -29.54
N ASN A 777 9.60 -8.88 -29.47
CA ASN A 777 9.92 -10.31 -29.56
C ASN A 777 9.31 -11.12 -28.40
N ILE A 778 9.30 -10.60 -27.17
CA ILE A 778 8.60 -11.24 -26.05
C ILE A 778 7.09 -11.35 -26.35
N ARG A 779 6.49 -10.32 -26.96
CA ARG A 779 5.07 -10.35 -27.35
C ARG A 779 4.82 -11.37 -28.47
N PHE A 780 5.70 -11.46 -29.47
CA PHE A 780 5.65 -12.51 -30.50
C PHE A 780 5.71 -13.91 -29.91
N ASN A 781 6.66 -14.17 -29.00
CA ASN A 781 6.77 -15.48 -28.36
C ASN A 781 5.49 -15.86 -27.57
N ARG A 782 4.81 -14.88 -26.95
CA ARG A 782 3.53 -15.13 -26.25
C ARG A 782 2.39 -15.53 -27.17
N VAL A 783 2.42 -15.12 -28.43
CA VAL A 783 1.45 -15.56 -29.46
C VAL A 783 1.95 -16.78 -30.24
N GLY A 784 3.11 -17.33 -29.86
CA GLY A 784 3.71 -18.53 -30.45
C GLY A 784 4.57 -18.27 -31.69
N ILE A 785 4.97 -17.02 -31.96
CA ILE A 785 5.74 -16.65 -33.15
C ILE A 785 7.22 -16.46 -32.78
N SER A 786 8.08 -17.28 -33.37
CA SER A 786 9.53 -17.11 -33.31
C SER A 786 10.00 -16.14 -34.40
N ALA A 787 10.45 -14.95 -33.99
CA ALA A 787 10.66 -13.82 -34.90
C ALA A 787 11.67 -14.07 -36.03
N GLN A 788 12.82 -14.68 -35.71
CA GLN A 788 13.86 -14.90 -36.71
C GLN A 788 13.50 -16.00 -37.73
N PRO A 789 13.01 -17.20 -37.31
CA PRO A 789 12.46 -18.20 -38.23
C PRO A 789 11.38 -17.65 -39.17
N ALA A 790 10.40 -16.93 -38.60
CA ALA A 790 9.29 -16.33 -39.35
C ALA A 790 9.78 -15.34 -40.42
N ARG A 791 10.75 -14.48 -40.05
CA ARG A 791 11.35 -13.52 -40.98
C ARG A 791 12.08 -14.21 -42.12
N THR A 792 12.91 -15.20 -41.81
CA THR A 792 13.69 -15.93 -42.82
C THR A 792 12.77 -16.62 -43.81
N ALA A 793 11.74 -17.33 -43.33
CA ALA A 793 10.74 -17.98 -44.18
C ALA A 793 10.02 -16.97 -45.09
N ALA A 794 9.56 -15.84 -44.55
CA ALA A 794 8.91 -14.79 -45.33
C ALA A 794 9.84 -14.15 -46.38
N LEU A 795 11.14 -13.95 -46.07
CA LEU A 795 12.12 -13.44 -47.04
C LEU A 795 12.39 -14.43 -48.15
N MET A 796 12.53 -15.72 -47.83
CA MET A 796 12.75 -16.76 -48.83
C MET A 796 11.56 -16.84 -49.81
N ASP A 797 10.33 -16.82 -49.31
CA ASP A 797 9.10 -16.83 -50.11
C ASP A 797 9.01 -15.59 -51.02
N LEU A 798 9.22 -14.38 -50.47
CA LEU A 798 9.18 -13.14 -51.26
C LEU A 798 10.33 -13.07 -52.28
N ALA A 799 11.53 -13.54 -51.92
CA ALA A 799 12.67 -13.59 -52.82
C ALA A 799 12.52 -14.64 -53.93
N ALA A 800 11.69 -15.67 -53.74
CA ALA A 800 11.33 -16.59 -54.81
C ALA A 800 10.43 -15.92 -55.86
N GLN A 801 9.54 -15.01 -55.44
CA GLN A 801 8.49 -14.43 -56.29
C GLN A 801 8.88 -13.11 -56.97
N MET A 802 9.87 -12.37 -56.46
CA MET A 802 10.18 -11.00 -56.88
C MET A 802 11.68 -10.77 -57.07
N PRO A 803 12.14 -9.93 -58.01
CA PRO A 803 13.55 -9.59 -58.14
C PRO A 803 14.05 -8.74 -56.98
N ALA A 804 15.37 -8.76 -56.79
CA ALA A 804 16.04 -8.02 -55.72
C ALA A 804 15.71 -6.51 -55.70
N ALA A 805 15.60 -5.87 -56.87
CA ALA A 805 15.30 -4.43 -56.96
C ALA A 805 13.89 -4.10 -56.42
N VAL A 806 12.88 -4.89 -56.79
CA VAL A 806 11.49 -4.70 -56.33
C VAL A 806 11.39 -5.04 -54.84
N LEU A 807 12.04 -6.13 -54.41
CA LEU A 807 12.08 -6.53 -53.01
C LEU A 807 12.73 -5.44 -52.13
N ALA A 808 13.82 -4.83 -52.59
CA ALA A 808 14.48 -3.71 -51.91
C ALA A 808 13.57 -2.48 -51.85
N ALA A 809 12.92 -2.11 -52.96
CA ALA A 809 12.04 -0.95 -53.06
C ALA A 809 10.80 -1.06 -52.16
N LEU A 810 10.16 -2.24 -52.08
CA LEU A 810 8.96 -2.46 -51.27
C LEU A 810 9.28 -2.65 -49.79
N LEU A 811 10.29 -3.46 -49.44
CA LEU A 811 10.57 -3.82 -48.04
C LEU A 811 11.52 -2.86 -47.34
N GLY A 812 12.19 -1.97 -48.09
CA GLY A 812 13.17 -1.01 -47.57
C GLY A 812 14.44 -1.67 -47.04
N ILE A 813 14.88 -2.78 -47.66
CA ILE A 813 16.15 -3.46 -47.38
C ILE A 813 17.23 -3.01 -48.37
N GLU A 814 18.50 -3.17 -48.00
CA GLU A 814 19.63 -2.82 -48.88
C GLU A 814 19.65 -3.71 -50.11
N ALA A 815 19.94 -3.15 -51.29
CA ALA A 815 19.94 -3.88 -52.56
C ALA A 815 20.88 -5.10 -52.54
N THR A 816 22.06 -4.97 -51.90
CA THR A 816 23.02 -6.06 -51.71
C THR A 816 22.45 -7.19 -50.85
N THR A 817 21.67 -6.86 -49.83
CA THR A 817 21.00 -7.85 -48.97
C THR A 817 19.89 -8.55 -49.75
N ALA A 818 19.08 -7.82 -50.51
CA ALA A 818 18.04 -8.38 -51.35
C ALA A 818 18.63 -9.34 -52.41
N GLN A 819 19.74 -8.96 -53.03
CA GLN A 819 20.45 -9.82 -53.99
C GLN A 819 20.93 -11.11 -53.34
N GLY A 820 21.50 -11.03 -52.13
CA GLY A 820 21.92 -12.22 -51.38
C GLY A 820 20.77 -13.22 -51.15
N TRP A 821 19.58 -12.74 -50.78
CA TRP A 821 18.41 -13.61 -50.60
C TRP A 821 17.91 -14.24 -51.91
N VAL A 822 17.89 -13.46 -53.00
CA VAL A 822 17.49 -13.98 -54.33
C VAL A 822 18.48 -15.04 -54.84
N THR A 823 19.77 -14.82 -54.61
CA THR A 823 20.82 -15.80 -54.95
C THR A 823 20.70 -17.06 -54.09
N GLU A 824 20.43 -16.94 -52.79
CA GLU A 824 20.29 -18.08 -51.86
C GLU A 824 19.10 -18.98 -52.24
N VAL A 825 18.00 -18.40 -52.72
CA VAL A 825 16.79 -19.13 -53.14
C VAL A 825 16.90 -19.71 -54.56
N GLY A 826 17.78 -19.16 -55.39
CA GLY A 826 17.96 -19.58 -56.78
C GLY A 826 16.75 -19.23 -57.66
N GLN A 827 16.57 -17.95 -58.01
CA GLN A 827 15.50 -17.56 -58.93
C GLN A 827 15.74 -18.07 -60.37
N ASN A 828 14.90 -19.01 -60.80
CA ASN A 828 14.66 -19.35 -62.21
C ASN A 828 13.66 -18.35 -62.82
N GLY A 829 14.15 -17.36 -63.58
CA GLY A 829 13.56 -16.71 -64.78
C GLY A 829 12.08 -16.21 -64.84
N ALA A 830 11.20 -16.51 -63.88
CA ALA A 830 9.76 -16.33 -64.02
C ALA A 830 9.32 -14.87 -64.08
N TYR A 831 9.96 -13.98 -63.32
CA TYR A 831 9.67 -12.55 -63.35
C TYR A 831 10.11 -11.87 -64.66
N ALA A 832 11.26 -12.28 -65.22
CA ALA A 832 11.70 -11.81 -66.52
C ALA A 832 10.73 -12.25 -67.63
N ALA A 833 10.19 -13.47 -67.55
CA ALA A 833 9.18 -13.98 -68.47
C ALA A 833 7.81 -13.29 -68.34
N ASP A 834 7.45 -12.77 -67.17
CA ASP A 834 6.18 -12.03 -66.96
C ASP A 834 6.29 -10.58 -67.43
N ILE A 835 7.43 -9.91 -67.23
CA ILE A 835 7.71 -8.59 -67.83
C ILE A 835 7.77 -8.68 -69.36
N ALA A 836 8.40 -9.71 -69.92
CA ALA A 836 8.44 -9.93 -71.36
C ALA A 836 7.02 -10.13 -71.96
N ARG A 837 6.10 -10.75 -71.20
CA ARG A 837 4.69 -10.90 -71.61
C ARG A 837 3.90 -9.60 -71.54
N ARG A 838 4.21 -8.69 -70.61
CA ARG A 838 3.55 -7.37 -70.51
C ARG A 838 3.99 -6.38 -71.59
N HIS A 839 5.12 -6.62 -72.26
CA HIS A 839 5.63 -5.77 -73.34
C HIS A 839 5.25 -6.24 -74.76
N ARG A 840 4.44 -7.29 -74.93
CA ARG A 840 3.97 -7.72 -76.26
C ARG A 840 2.65 -7.00 -76.61
N PRO A 841 2.59 -6.13 -77.64
CA PRO A 841 1.32 -5.51 -78.06
C PRO A 841 0.42 -6.55 -78.75
N PRO A 842 -0.92 -6.39 -78.72
CA PRO A 842 -1.85 -7.33 -79.33
C PRO A 842 -1.75 -7.26 -80.86
N SER A 843 -1.53 -8.40 -81.52
CA SER A 843 -1.64 -8.55 -82.97
C SER A 843 -3.10 -8.57 -83.39
N GLU A 844 -3.43 -7.77 -84.41
CA GLU A 844 -4.73 -7.61 -85.05
C GLU A 844 -5.40 -8.94 -85.42
N GLN A 845 -6.69 -9.06 -85.07
CA GLN A 845 -7.61 -10.00 -85.67
C GLN A 845 -8.04 -9.47 -87.04
N ALA A 846 -7.69 -10.17 -88.12
CA ALA A 846 -8.42 -10.10 -89.37
C ALA A 846 -9.49 -11.21 -89.34
N ASN A 847 -10.75 -10.79 -89.43
CA ASN A 847 -11.94 -11.64 -89.50
C ASN A 847 -12.08 -12.27 -90.91
N PRO A 848 -12.94 -13.29 -91.06
CA PRO A 848 -14.33 -12.96 -91.42
C PRO A 848 -15.37 -13.36 -90.38
#